data_AF-A0A674B1L3-F1
#
_entry.id   AF-A0A674B1L3-F1
#
_cell.length_a   1.000
_cell.length_b   1.000
_cell.length_c   1.000
_cell.angle_alpha   90.00
_cell.angle_beta   90.00
_cell.angle_gamma   90.00
#
_symmetry.space_group_name_H-M   'P 1'
#
loop_
_entity.id
_entity.type
_entity.pdbx_description
1 polymer ?
#
loop_
_entity_poly.entity_id
_entity_poly.type
_entity_poly.pdbx_seq_one_letter_code
_entity_poly.pdbx_strand_id
1 'polypeptide(L)'
;MGKKLKEESLDSVDSSEYGEPAQYDPTFNGPIRKRGCTDIICCVLFMVVILGYMAVGILAWLYGDPRHVLYPRNSTGMFCGIGLNVAQPSVFYFDILKCATSINVMAAVLNGLQCPTTQVCVEKCPDVFWALNPLAYLPEAKPQDYFNQSLCVPSFDLASTKLNVKEIVDQELCPFFYTPTISVLGRCIPDVTALKNIPNDFVNTPGLPSSINDTVNGIRNATGDIVNGFNAKEIGVRIFEDFASSWQWIIAALVIAMVVSFLFLLLLRFIAPVMVWVLIFGVLAVGAYGIYHCWWEYDNYRKSTVSITDIGFTTDFKVYLQVKETWLAFLIIISVVEGILLLTLIFLRTRILIAIALIQESSKAVSHMMSTLFYPLVTFVLLVVCVAYWGITALYLATSGIPVYKVVTLNSTQGNCGQIGGNVTCDPQTFYNSTDYSWCPSARCIFIKYNNEGLLQRNLFNLQIYNVVAFLWCINFVIALGQCTLAGAFASYYWAFSKPSDIPTFPLSQAFIRTLRYHVGSLAFGALILTLIQVVRIILEYLDHKTRAAQNPCARFLMCCLKCCFWCLEKFIKFLNRNAYIMIAVYGKNFCVSAKNAFMLLMRNIVRVVVLDKVTDLLLFFGKLLVVGGVGVLAFFFFSGRIRLPGSNFRTEMLNYYWMPIIVVVVGAYLIAHGFFSVYNMCVDTLFLCFLEDLERHDGTMQKPYYMSKNLMKILNKKNKGPKKGKGKD
;
A
#
# COMPACT_ATOMS: atom_id res chain seq x y z
N MET A 1 -2.91 -50.27 -25.37
CA MET A 1 -3.75 -50.67 -24.21
C MET A 1 -2.96 -50.65 -22.89
N GLY A 2 -1.68 -51.05 -22.85
CA GLY A 2 -0.87 -51.09 -21.62
C GLY A 2 -0.43 -49.75 -20.98
N LYS A 3 -0.49 -48.61 -21.69
CA LYS A 3 -0.21 -47.28 -21.09
C LYS A 3 -1.37 -46.72 -20.25
N LYS A 4 -2.61 -47.06 -20.60
CA LYS A 4 -3.82 -46.61 -19.89
C LYS A 4 -3.97 -47.28 -18.52
N LEU A 5 -3.65 -48.57 -18.44
CA LEU A 5 -3.70 -49.36 -17.21
C LEU A 5 -2.58 -49.00 -16.22
N LYS A 6 -1.42 -48.52 -16.70
CA LYS A 6 -0.31 -48.07 -15.84
C LYS A 6 -0.52 -46.66 -15.26
N GLU A 7 -1.24 -45.78 -15.96
CA GLU A 7 -1.65 -44.47 -15.41
C GLU A 7 -2.79 -44.62 -14.38
N GLU A 8 -3.77 -45.51 -14.61
CA GLU A 8 -4.82 -45.80 -13.62
C GLU A 8 -4.29 -46.52 -12.37
N SER A 9 -3.20 -47.29 -12.46
CA SER A 9 -2.61 -47.99 -11.31
C SER A 9 -1.75 -47.10 -10.40
N LEU A 10 -1.21 -45.97 -10.91
CA LEU A 10 -0.44 -45.03 -10.09
C LEU A 10 -1.35 -44.02 -9.38
N ASP A 11 -2.44 -43.59 -10.02
CA ASP A 11 -3.45 -42.70 -9.43
C ASP A 11 -4.37 -43.42 -8.41
N SER A 12 -4.48 -44.75 -8.45
CA SER A 12 -5.37 -45.51 -7.54
C SER A 12 -4.77 -45.78 -6.17
N VAL A 13 -3.44 -45.87 -6.02
CA VAL A 13 -2.79 -46.07 -4.72
C VAL A 13 -2.82 -44.79 -3.86
N ASP A 14 -2.72 -43.62 -4.49
CA ASP A 14 -2.75 -42.29 -3.83
C ASP A 14 -4.18 -41.83 -3.46
N SER A 15 -5.21 -42.44 -4.04
CA SER A 15 -6.61 -42.03 -3.86
C SER A 15 -7.18 -42.32 -2.46
N SER A 16 -6.55 -43.21 -1.69
CA SER A 16 -7.02 -43.58 -0.34
C SER A 16 -6.72 -42.51 0.73
N GLU A 17 -5.61 -41.77 0.60
CA GLU A 17 -5.19 -40.75 1.58
C GLU A 17 -5.98 -39.44 1.43
N TYR A 18 -6.41 -39.12 0.20
CA TYR A 18 -7.12 -37.87 -0.13
C TYR A 18 -8.64 -38.04 -0.29
N GLY A 19 -9.22 -39.12 0.23
CA GLY A 19 -10.66 -39.36 0.28
C GLY A 19 -11.31 -39.75 -1.05
N GLU A 20 -12.55 -40.24 -0.98
CA GLU A 20 -13.25 -40.83 -2.13
C GLU A 20 -13.69 -39.80 -3.19
N PRO A 21 -13.67 -40.16 -4.49
CA PRO A 21 -14.18 -39.32 -5.58
C PRO A 21 -15.64 -38.89 -5.36
N ALA A 22 -15.99 -37.69 -5.84
CA ALA A 22 -17.35 -37.17 -5.73
C ALA A 22 -18.35 -38.08 -6.48
N GLN A 23 -19.35 -38.59 -5.75
CA GLN A 23 -20.37 -39.46 -6.32
C GLN A 23 -21.37 -38.68 -7.19
N TYR A 24 -21.94 -39.35 -8.19
CA TYR A 24 -22.98 -38.76 -9.04
C TYR A 24 -24.27 -38.51 -8.25
N ASP A 25 -24.82 -37.30 -8.35
CA ASP A 25 -26.11 -36.91 -7.80
C ASP A 25 -27.02 -36.41 -8.95
N PRO A 26 -28.12 -37.11 -9.27
CA PRO A 26 -29.02 -36.72 -10.37
C PRO A 26 -29.76 -35.40 -10.11
N THR A 27 -29.79 -34.91 -8.87
CA THR A 27 -30.45 -33.64 -8.51
C THR A 27 -29.50 -32.45 -8.58
N PHE A 28 -28.20 -32.70 -8.75
CA PHE A 28 -27.18 -31.66 -8.79
C PHE A 28 -27.08 -31.02 -10.18
N ASN A 29 -27.56 -29.77 -10.28
CA ASN A 29 -27.50 -28.96 -11.50
C ASN A 29 -26.69 -27.67 -11.26
N GLY A 30 -25.58 -27.77 -10.52
CA GLY A 30 -24.72 -26.66 -10.16
C GLY A 30 -25.05 -26.01 -8.81
N PRO A 31 -24.89 -24.69 -8.63
CA PRO A 31 -25.01 -24.05 -7.33
C PRO A 31 -26.36 -24.32 -6.65
N ILE A 32 -26.32 -25.04 -5.52
CA ILE A 32 -27.52 -25.49 -4.80
C ILE A 32 -28.39 -24.28 -4.41
N ARG A 33 -29.70 -24.33 -4.67
CA ARG A 33 -30.62 -23.21 -4.36
C ARG A 33 -31.11 -23.20 -2.90
N LYS A 34 -31.42 -24.37 -2.33
CA LYS A 34 -31.86 -24.52 -0.94
C LYS A 34 -30.66 -24.57 0.00
N ARG A 35 -30.47 -23.57 0.85
CA ARG A 35 -29.31 -23.42 1.74
C ARG A 35 -29.73 -22.96 3.12
N GLY A 36 -28.90 -23.31 4.12
CA GLY A 36 -28.95 -22.72 5.46
C GLY A 36 -27.81 -21.74 5.68
N CYS A 37 -27.90 -20.92 6.72
CA CYS A 37 -26.80 -20.05 7.15
C CYS A 37 -25.61 -20.89 7.62
N THR A 38 -24.39 -20.48 7.25
CA THR A 38 -23.16 -21.21 7.59
C THR A 38 -22.30 -20.43 8.58
N ASP A 39 -21.65 -21.16 9.50
CA ASP A 39 -20.71 -20.62 10.51
C ASP A 39 -21.30 -19.44 11.32
N ILE A 40 -22.51 -19.63 11.86
CA ILE A 40 -23.29 -18.58 12.55
C ILE A 40 -22.52 -17.92 13.69
N ILE A 41 -21.73 -18.67 14.47
CA ILE A 41 -20.92 -18.13 15.57
C ILE A 41 -19.91 -17.09 15.05
N CYS A 42 -19.25 -17.38 13.93
CA CYS A 42 -18.31 -16.44 13.31
C CYS A 42 -19.02 -15.23 12.72
N CYS A 43 -20.26 -15.41 12.22
CA CYS A 43 -21.10 -14.29 11.80
C CYS A 43 -21.41 -13.35 12.98
N VAL A 44 -21.83 -13.90 14.12
CA VAL A 44 -22.14 -13.12 15.33
C VAL A 44 -20.89 -12.40 15.83
N LEU A 45 -19.76 -13.11 15.92
CA LEU A 45 -18.49 -12.54 16.33
C LEU A 45 -18.07 -11.37 15.42
N PHE A 46 -18.19 -11.54 14.11
CA PHE A 46 -17.88 -10.49 13.14
C PHE A 46 -18.78 -9.26 13.35
N MET A 47 -20.09 -9.46 13.51
CA MET A 47 -21.02 -8.35 13.76
C MET A 47 -20.69 -7.61 15.07
N VAL A 48 -20.35 -8.33 16.15
CA VAL A 48 -19.92 -7.72 17.42
C VAL A 48 -18.67 -6.88 17.24
N VAL A 49 -17.68 -7.38 16.49
CA VAL A 49 -16.45 -6.63 16.21
C VAL A 49 -16.73 -5.42 15.32
N ILE A 50 -17.61 -5.51 14.34
CA ILE A 50 -18.00 -4.33 13.54
C ILE A 50 -18.73 -3.29 14.39
N LEU A 51 -19.62 -3.69 15.29
CA LEU A 51 -20.30 -2.78 16.22
C LEU A 51 -19.32 -2.09 17.16
N GLY A 52 -18.38 -2.84 17.74
CA GLY A 52 -17.30 -2.25 18.54
C GLY A 52 -16.42 -1.32 17.73
N TYR A 53 -16.16 -1.63 16.46
CA TYR A 53 -15.36 -0.80 15.56
C TYR A 53 -16.04 0.52 15.24
N MET A 54 -17.36 0.50 15.06
CA MET A 54 -18.18 1.71 14.97
C MET A 54 -18.16 2.53 16.26
N ALA A 55 -18.29 1.88 17.42
CA ALA A 55 -18.22 2.57 18.71
C ALA A 55 -16.86 3.27 18.94
N VAL A 56 -15.75 2.60 18.60
CA VAL A 56 -14.41 3.20 18.68
C VAL A 56 -14.26 4.39 17.74
N GLY A 57 -14.80 4.31 16.51
CA GLY A 57 -14.83 5.44 15.57
C GLY A 57 -15.60 6.63 16.13
N ILE A 58 -16.80 6.40 16.66
CA ILE A 58 -17.63 7.46 17.28
C ILE A 58 -16.89 8.10 18.45
N LEU A 59 -16.31 7.32 19.36
CA LEU A 59 -15.54 7.85 20.50
C LEU A 59 -14.31 8.63 20.03
N ALA A 60 -13.59 8.13 19.02
CA ALA A 60 -12.46 8.83 18.44
C ALA A 60 -12.88 10.18 17.86
N TRP A 61 -14.00 10.25 17.15
CA TRP A 61 -14.50 11.49 16.55
C TRP A 61 -15.04 12.51 17.55
N LEU A 62 -15.54 12.05 18.70
CA LEU A 62 -16.01 12.93 19.77
C LEU A 62 -14.85 13.58 20.55
N TYR A 63 -13.76 12.84 20.77
CA TYR A 63 -12.65 13.28 21.63
C TYR A 63 -11.37 13.66 20.87
N GLY A 64 -11.29 13.35 19.58
CA GLY A 64 -10.18 13.70 18.71
C GLY A 64 -10.46 14.97 17.93
N ASP A 65 -9.43 15.81 17.76
CA ASP A 65 -9.50 16.97 16.89
C ASP A 65 -8.40 16.87 15.82
N PRO A 66 -8.75 16.59 14.55
CA PRO A 66 -7.76 16.44 13.47
C PRO A 66 -7.09 17.78 13.12
N ARG A 67 -7.65 18.92 13.54
CA ARG A 67 -7.05 20.25 13.30
C ARG A 67 -5.66 20.36 13.92
N HIS A 68 -5.36 19.59 14.97
CA HIS A 68 -4.04 19.50 15.58
C HIS A 68 -2.93 19.05 14.62
N VAL A 69 -3.27 18.27 13.60
CA VAL A 69 -2.30 17.78 12.60
C VAL A 69 -2.29 18.67 11.36
N LEU A 70 -3.43 19.27 11.02
CA LEU A 70 -3.62 20.08 9.82
C LEU A 70 -3.08 21.51 9.97
N TYR A 71 -3.33 22.14 11.12
CA TYR A 71 -3.02 23.56 11.35
C TYR A 71 -1.87 23.74 12.34
N PRO A 72 -0.91 24.63 12.04
CA PRO A 72 0.14 25.01 12.97
C PRO A 72 -0.41 25.93 14.06
N ARG A 73 0.29 25.99 15.19
CA ARG A 73 -0.10 26.76 16.37
C ARG A 73 0.97 27.80 16.71
N ASN A 74 0.52 28.94 17.18
CA ASN A 74 1.38 29.94 17.79
C ASN A 74 1.74 29.55 19.24
N SER A 75 2.60 30.33 19.92
CA SER A 75 3.02 30.04 21.29
C SER A 75 1.92 30.13 22.34
N THR A 76 0.79 30.80 22.03
CA THR A 76 -0.39 30.85 22.91
C THR A 76 -1.33 29.66 22.69
N GLY A 77 -0.99 28.75 21.77
CA GLY A 77 -1.77 27.54 21.48
C GLY A 77 -2.96 27.76 20.53
N MET A 78 -3.13 28.97 20.00
CA MET A 78 -4.13 29.27 18.98
C MET A 78 -3.69 28.75 17.61
N PHE A 79 -4.65 28.30 16.81
CA PHE A 79 -4.40 27.88 15.43
C PHE A 79 -4.19 29.10 14.53
N CYS A 80 -3.29 28.97 13.55
CA CYS A 80 -3.13 29.93 12.48
C CYS A 80 -3.98 29.52 11.26
N GLY A 81 -4.62 30.49 10.60
CA GLY A 81 -5.46 30.27 9.41
C GLY A 81 -6.91 29.86 9.69
N ILE A 82 -7.33 29.77 10.95
CA ILE A 82 -8.72 29.48 11.36
C ILE A 82 -9.11 30.27 12.62
N GLY A 83 -10.41 30.45 12.86
CA GLY A 83 -10.93 31.14 14.05
C GLY A 83 -10.60 32.64 14.05
N LEU A 84 -9.94 33.12 15.11
CA LEU A 84 -9.53 34.53 15.23
C LEU A 84 -8.37 34.90 14.29
N ASN A 85 -7.56 33.91 13.87
CA ASN A 85 -6.38 34.11 13.03
C ASN A 85 -6.61 33.69 11.57
N VAL A 86 -7.84 33.82 11.05
CA VAL A 86 -8.17 33.42 9.66
C VAL A 86 -7.32 34.17 8.62
N ALA A 87 -7.05 35.45 8.86
CA ALA A 87 -6.21 36.27 7.99
C ALA A 87 -4.71 35.95 8.12
N GLN A 88 -4.31 35.13 9.08
CA GLN A 88 -2.91 34.85 9.42
C GLN A 88 -2.64 33.34 9.34
N PRO A 89 -2.44 32.79 8.13
CA PRO A 89 -2.34 31.35 7.93
C PRO A 89 -1.01 30.74 8.37
N SER A 90 0.03 31.55 8.59
CA SER A 90 1.39 31.06 8.79
C SER A 90 1.96 31.34 10.17
N VAL A 91 2.68 30.38 10.76
CA VAL A 91 3.46 30.56 11.99
C VAL A 91 4.85 31.06 11.66
N PHE A 92 5.24 32.17 12.29
CA PHE A 92 6.58 32.73 12.26
C PHE A 92 7.31 32.48 13.59
N TYR A 93 8.62 32.21 13.53
CA TYR A 93 9.49 31.92 14.68
C TYR A 93 10.38 33.12 14.99
N PHE A 94 10.36 33.62 16.23
CA PHE A 94 11.12 34.82 16.59
C PHE A 94 12.63 34.62 16.53
N ASP A 95 13.10 33.47 16.98
CA ASP A 95 14.51 33.09 16.90
C ASP A 95 14.61 31.64 16.45
N ILE A 96 14.85 31.46 15.14
CA ILE A 96 14.98 30.13 14.58
C ILE A 96 16.26 29.42 15.04
N LEU A 97 17.30 30.13 15.48
CA LEU A 97 18.53 29.50 15.95
C LEU A 97 18.30 28.68 17.22
N LYS A 98 17.33 29.10 18.06
CA LYS A 98 16.91 28.35 19.25
C LYS A 98 16.25 27.00 18.93
N CYS A 99 15.85 26.77 17.67
CA CYS A 99 15.34 25.49 17.21
C CYS A 99 16.44 24.44 16.95
N ALA A 100 17.71 24.83 16.84
CA ALA A 100 18.80 23.89 16.61
C ALA A 100 18.99 22.97 17.82
N THR A 101 18.82 21.66 17.61
CA THR A 101 18.93 20.64 18.65
C THR A 101 20.37 20.49 19.18
N SER A 102 21.36 20.93 18.40
CA SER A 102 22.78 20.94 18.77
C SER A 102 23.16 22.02 19.78
N ILE A 103 22.29 23.02 20.03
CA ILE A 103 22.60 24.20 20.84
C ILE A 103 21.67 24.33 22.06
N ASN A 104 20.43 23.84 21.97
CA ASN A 104 19.42 24.04 23.02
C ASN A 104 18.91 22.71 23.60
N VAL A 105 19.17 22.49 24.89
CA VAL A 105 18.75 21.30 25.65
C VAL A 105 17.22 21.09 25.61
N MET A 106 16.44 22.17 25.59
CA MET A 106 14.97 22.08 25.48
C MET A 106 14.53 21.58 24.10
N ALA A 107 15.22 21.98 23.02
CA ALA A 107 14.93 21.49 21.66
C ALA A 107 15.28 20.00 21.52
N ALA A 108 16.34 19.54 22.20
CA ALA A 108 16.72 18.13 22.27
C ALA A 108 15.71 17.30 23.11
N VAL A 109 15.23 17.83 24.25
CA VAL A 109 14.21 17.17 25.10
C VAL A 109 12.86 17.06 24.41
N LEU A 110 12.52 18.01 23.53
CA LEU A 110 11.27 18.01 22.74
C LEU A 110 11.39 17.19 21.44
N ASN A 111 12.49 16.46 21.20
CA ASN A 111 12.74 15.66 20.00
C ASN A 111 12.49 16.42 18.67
N GLY A 112 12.77 17.73 18.63
CA GLY A 112 12.55 18.56 17.43
C GLY A 112 11.07 18.82 17.07
N LEU A 113 10.10 18.43 17.90
CA LEU A 113 8.66 18.65 17.64
C LEU A 113 8.20 20.08 17.98
N GLN A 114 8.91 20.77 18.88
CA GLN A 114 8.61 22.14 19.29
C GLN A 114 9.89 22.95 19.46
N CYS A 115 9.94 24.11 18.81
CA CYS A 115 11.00 25.10 19.00
C CYS A 115 10.79 25.89 20.30
N PRO A 116 11.80 26.04 21.16
CA PRO A 116 11.75 26.86 22.37
C PRO A 116 11.92 28.35 22.04
N THR A 117 11.07 28.89 21.17
CA THR A 117 11.00 30.31 20.83
C THR A 117 9.54 30.73 20.67
N THR A 118 9.28 32.01 20.89
CA THR A 118 7.98 32.61 20.64
C THR A 118 7.60 32.49 19.16
N GLN A 119 6.37 32.02 18.94
CA GLN A 119 5.77 31.74 17.66
C GLN A 119 4.49 32.57 17.52
N VAL A 120 4.32 33.27 16.40
CA VAL A 120 3.14 34.12 16.13
C VAL A 120 2.51 33.77 14.79
N CYS A 121 1.20 33.99 14.64
CA CYS A 121 0.53 33.86 13.36
C CYS A 121 0.75 35.15 12.54
N VAL A 122 1.14 35.02 11.28
CA VAL A 122 1.38 36.12 10.35
C VAL A 122 0.59 35.90 9.06
N GLU A 123 0.19 37.01 8.43
CA GLU A 123 -0.48 37.02 7.13
C GLU A 123 0.48 36.65 6.00
N LYS A 124 1.66 37.26 6.00
CA LYS A 124 2.72 37.03 5.02
C LYS A 124 4.04 36.75 5.75
N CYS A 125 4.76 35.72 5.32
CA CYS A 125 6.09 35.44 5.81
C CYS A 125 7.06 36.56 5.40
N PRO A 126 8.00 36.97 6.27
CA PRO A 126 9.01 37.97 5.93
C PRO A 126 9.84 37.58 4.71
N ASP A 127 10.07 38.50 3.79
CA ASP A 127 10.80 38.29 2.52
C ASP A 127 12.13 39.05 2.44
N VAL A 128 12.52 39.75 3.52
CA VAL A 128 13.75 40.56 3.60
C VAL A 128 14.61 40.18 4.80
N PHE A 129 15.91 40.49 4.72
CA PHE A 129 16.80 40.44 5.88
C PHE A 129 16.58 41.68 6.75
N TRP A 130 16.33 41.46 8.04
CA TRP A 130 16.20 42.55 9.00
C TRP A 130 16.77 42.12 10.34
N ALA A 131 17.50 43.02 10.98
CA ALA A 131 18.03 42.82 12.32
C ALA A 131 17.98 44.15 13.08
N LEU A 132 17.81 44.04 14.40
CA LEU A 132 17.64 45.19 15.26
C LEU A 132 18.94 46.02 15.31
N ASN A 133 18.84 47.29 14.94
CA ASN A 133 19.97 48.20 14.92
C ASN A 133 20.52 48.44 16.34
N PRO A 134 21.85 48.42 16.58
CA PRO A 134 22.44 48.76 17.87
C PRO A 134 21.97 50.10 18.47
N LEU A 135 21.60 51.08 17.63
CA LEU A 135 21.04 52.36 18.04
C LEU A 135 19.68 52.24 18.75
N ALA A 136 18.96 51.14 18.54
CA ALA A 136 17.68 50.87 19.19
C ALA A 136 17.82 50.60 20.70
N TYR A 137 19.02 50.26 21.19
CA TYR A 137 19.26 50.02 22.61
C TYR A 137 19.54 51.30 23.42
N LEU A 138 19.54 52.47 22.76
CA LEU A 138 19.73 53.76 23.43
C LEU A 138 18.48 54.14 24.26
N PRO A 139 18.64 54.82 25.41
CA PRO A 139 17.51 55.13 26.31
C PRO A 139 16.41 56.00 25.70
N GLU A 140 16.73 56.79 24.67
CA GLU A 140 15.81 57.72 23.99
C GLU A 140 15.11 57.11 22.76
N ALA A 141 15.49 55.89 22.37
CA ALA A 141 14.93 55.21 21.21
C ALA A 141 13.49 54.76 21.49
N LYS A 142 12.55 55.16 20.63
CA LYS A 142 11.16 54.69 20.71
C LYS A 142 11.03 53.32 20.07
N PRO A 143 10.55 52.28 20.77
CA PRO A 143 10.46 50.92 20.22
C PRO A 143 9.64 50.80 18.93
N GLN A 144 8.60 51.63 18.77
CA GLN A 144 7.74 51.64 17.58
C GLN A 144 8.48 51.98 16.28
N ASP A 145 9.58 52.74 16.36
CA ASP A 145 10.36 53.15 15.19
C ASP A 145 11.28 52.02 14.69
N TYR A 146 11.51 50.99 15.52
CA TYR A 146 12.43 49.90 15.23
C TYR A 146 11.73 48.56 15.00
N PHE A 147 10.61 48.27 15.68
CA PHE A 147 9.91 46.98 15.52
C PHE A 147 8.70 47.06 14.59
N ASN A 148 8.40 45.94 13.93
CA ASN A 148 7.18 45.78 13.16
C ASN A 148 6.08 45.11 13.99
N GLN A 149 4.98 45.83 14.24
CA GLN A 149 3.84 45.36 15.03
C GLN A 149 3.25 44.05 14.52
N SER A 150 3.26 43.79 13.20
CA SER A 150 2.68 42.57 12.61
C SER A 150 3.48 41.30 12.90
N LEU A 151 4.73 41.44 13.33
CA LEU A 151 5.62 40.34 13.70
C LEU A 151 5.80 40.22 15.22
N CYS A 152 5.17 41.10 16.00
CA CYS A 152 5.19 41.04 17.46
C CYS A 152 4.01 40.21 17.99
N VAL A 153 4.03 39.89 19.29
CA VAL A 153 2.92 39.17 19.92
C VAL A 153 1.65 40.03 19.92
N PRO A 154 0.46 39.49 19.60
CA PRO A 154 -0.78 40.29 19.50
C PRO A 154 -1.21 41.00 20.79
N SER A 155 -0.76 40.51 21.95
CA SER A 155 -1.05 41.08 23.27
C SER A 155 -0.19 42.30 23.61
N PHE A 156 0.76 42.66 22.76
CA PHE A 156 1.72 43.75 22.99
C PHE A 156 1.54 44.82 21.93
N ASP A 157 1.38 46.07 22.36
CA ASP A 157 1.24 47.23 21.47
C ASP A 157 2.46 48.14 21.60
N LEU A 158 3.17 48.31 20.48
CA LEU A 158 4.37 49.15 20.39
C LEU A 158 4.07 50.63 20.59
N ALA A 159 2.84 51.09 20.31
CA ALA A 159 2.49 52.52 20.41
C ALA A 159 2.27 52.99 21.87
N SER A 160 1.91 52.07 22.77
CA SER A 160 1.53 52.39 24.15
C SER A 160 2.51 51.85 25.21
N THR A 161 3.58 51.19 24.78
CA THR A 161 4.56 50.56 25.68
C THR A 161 5.47 51.55 26.41
N LYS A 162 5.82 51.21 27.66
CA LYS A 162 6.87 51.86 28.47
C LYS A 162 8.14 51.04 28.59
N LEU A 163 8.18 49.87 27.97
CA LEU A 163 9.32 48.95 28.02
C LEU A 163 10.44 49.42 27.09
N ASN A 164 11.67 49.27 27.54
CA ASN A 164 12.85 49.54 26.72
C ASN A 164 13.05 48.41 25.69
N VAL A 165 13.74 48.71 24.59
CA VAL A 165 14.02 47.74 23.51
C VAL A 165 14.71 46.47 24.03
N LYS A 166 15.62 46.60 24.99
CA LYS A 166 16.25 45.45 25.66
C LYS A 166 15.24 44.54 26.37
N GLU A 167 14.28 45.13 27.07
CA GLU A 167 13.25 44.39 27.79
C GLU A 167 12.28 43.70 26.83
N ILE A 168 11.98 44.32 25.68
CA ILE A 168 11.14 43.75 24.62
C ILE A 168 11.78 42.49 24.02
N VAL A 169 13.09 42.53 23.75
CA VAL A 169 13.86 41.39 23.22
C VAL A 169 14.03 40.30 24.28
N ASP A 170 14.40 40.65 25.51
CA ASP A 170 14.58 39.70 26.62
C ASP A 170 13.28 38.96 26.96
N GLN A 171 12.13 39.64 26.81
CA GLN A 171 10.81 39.05 26.98
C GLN A 171 10.27 38.34 25.72
N GLU A 172 11.02 38.28 24.62
CA GLU A 172 10.56 37.73 23.33
C GLU A 172 9.16 38.28 22.91
N LEU A 173 8.93 39.58 23.06
CA LEU A 173 7.67 40.22 22.64
C LEU A 173 7.67 40.57 21.14
N CYS A 174 8.86 40.82 20.60
CA CYS A 174 9.12 41.03 19.17
C CYS A 174 10.41 40.31 18.78
N PRO A 175 10.54 39.88 17.50
CA PRO A 175 11.79 39.30 17.01
C PRO A 175 12.89 40.38 16.96
N PHE A 176 14.12 40.00 17.30
CA PHE A 176 15.29 40.89 17.19
C PHE A 176 16.02 40.73 15.85
N PHE A 177 15.71 39.67 15.10
CA PHE A 177 16.10 39.49 13.70
C PHE A 177 15.10 38.61 12.96
N TYR A 178 15.09 38.70 11.63
CA TYR A 178 14.47 37.72 10.75
C TYR A 178 15.15 37.69 9.38
N THR A 179 15.03 36.55 8.71
CA THR A 179 15.56 36.33 7.36
C THR A 179 14.41 36.18 6.36
N PRO A 180 14.68 36.29 5.05
CA PRO A 180 13.72 35.90 4.02
C PRO A 180 13.26 34.47 4.26
N THR A 181 11.95 34.29 4.32
CA THR A 181 11.28 33.03 4.64
C THR A 181 10.16 32.78 3.63
N ILE A 182 9.94 31.50 3.33
CA ILE A 182 8.85 31.04 2.49
C ILE A 182 7.78 30.37 3.34
N SER A 183 6.51 30.55 2.95
CA SER A 183 5.39 29.90 3.61
C SER A 183 5.28 28.45 3.15
N VAL A 184 5.58 27.50 4.03
CA VAL A 184 5.51 26.06 3.79
C VAL A 184 4.48 25.45 4.74
N LEU A 185 3.26 25.28 4.22
CA LEU A 185 2.08 24.72 4.90
C LEU A 185 1.77 25.38 6.24
N GLY A 186 1.67 26.71 6.18
CA GLY A 186 1.36 27.54 7.32
C GLY A 186 2.55 27.72 8.27
N ARG A 187 3.79 27.53 7.85
CA ARG A 187 4.99 27.85 8.64
C ARG A 187 5.97 28.66 7.80
N CYS A 188 6.56 29.70 8.38
CA CYS A 188 7.59 30.51 7.75
C CYS A 188 8.96 29.87 8.00
N ILE A 189 9.57 29.35 6.93
CA ILE A 189 10.87 28.65 6.97
C ILE A 189 11.90 29.46 6.17
N PRO A 190 13.14 29.63 6.64
CA PRO A 190 14.16 30.40 5.94
C PRO A 190 14.41 29.89 4.52
N ASP A 191 14.47 30.82 3.57
CA ASP A 191 14.85 30.51 2.20
C ASP A 191 16.37 30.26 2.12
N VAL A 192 16.73 28.99 2.00
CA VAL A 192 18.13 28.54 1.93
C VAL A 192 18.88 29.13 0.73
N THR A 193 18.17 29.52 -0.34
CA THR A 193 18.78 30.19 -1.49
C THR A 193 19.10 31.64 -1.21
N ALA A 194 18.22 32.35 -0.51
CA ALA A 194 18.42 33.73 -0.08
C ALA A 194 19.54 33.87 0.95
N LEU A 195 19.79 32.84 1.79
CA LEU A 195 20.88 32.81 2.78
C LEU A 195 22.30 32.95 2.17
N LYS A 196 22.47 32.78 0.85
CA LYS A 196 23.76 33.03 0.18
C LYS A 196 24.12 34.51 0.11
N ASN A 197 23.14 35.41 0.22
CA ASN A 197 23.29 36.85 0.02
C ASN A 197 23.02 37.65 1.30
N ILE A 198 23.50 37.16 2.45
CA ILE A 198 23.31 37.87 3.74
C ILE A 198 24.10 39.19 3.73
N PRO A 199 23.48 40.32 4.11
CA PRO A 199 24.20 41.59 4.29
C PRO A 199 25.26 41.51 5.39
N ASN A 200 26.43 42.12 5.17
CA ASN A 200 27.54 42.09 6.14
C ASN A 200 27.16 42.68 7.51
N ASP A 201 26.28 43.69 7.52
CA ASP A 201 25.84 44.37 8.75
C ASP A 201 24.91 43.51 9.62
N PHE A 202 24.30 42.47 9.05
CA PHE A 202 23.36 41.58 9.74
C PHE A 202 24.02 40.82 10.89
N VAL A 203 25.31 40.47 10.74
CA VAL A 203 26.10 39.65 11.68
C VAL A 203 26.64 40.45 12.86
N ASN A 204 26.62 41.79 12.77
CA ASN A 204 27.04 42.68 13.85
C ASN A 204 25.93 42.91 14.91
N THR A 205 24.81 42.18 14.81
CA THR A 205 23.67 42.30 15.70
C THR A 205 23.93 41.58 17.03
N PRO A 206 23.72 42.23 18.19
CA PRO A 206 23.81 41.58 19.50
C PRO A 206 22.88 40.35 19.57
N GLY A 207 23.44 39.18 19.84
CA GLY A 207 22.70 37.90 19.92
C GLY A 207 22.86 36.98 18.70
N LEU A 208 23.44 37.45 17.59
CA LEU A 208 23.84 36.59 16.46
C LEU A 208 25.31 36.13 16.60
N PRO A 209 25.69 34.98 16.01
CA PRO A 209 27.09 34.60 15.86
C PRO A 209 27.88 35.68 15.11
N SER A 210 29.14 35.89 15.49
CA SER A 210 29.98 36.96 14.93
C SER A 210 30.52 36.69 13.51
N SER A 211 30.26 35.51 12.95
CA SER A 211 30.66 35.15 11.59
C SER A 211 29.45 34.82 10.70
N ILE A 212 29.51 35.24 9.42
CA ILE A 212 28.47 34.94 8.42
C ILE A 212 28.32 33.43 8.27
N ASN A 213 29.44 32.70 8.19
CA ASN A 213 29.42 31.25 8.00
C ASN A 213 28.78 30.52 9.19
N ASP A 214 29.04 30.93 10.43
CA ASP A 214 28.44 30.31 11.61
C ASP A 214 26.95 30.64 11.72
N THR A 215 26.55 31.86 11.35
CA THR A 215 25.13 32.25 11.27
C THR A 215 24.40 31.43 10.20
N VAL A 216 24.96 31.29 9.00
CA VAL A 216 24.39 30.48 7.92
C VAL A 216 24.29 29.02 8.32
N ASN A 217 25.34 28.47 8.93
CA ASN A 217 25.36 27.07 9.38
C ASN A 217 24.37 26.84 10.52
N GLY A 218 24.24 27.78 11.46
CA GLY A 218 23.26 27.74 12.54
C GLY A 218 21.83 27.75 12.01
N ILE A 219 21.50 28.66 11.09
CA ILE A 219 20.17 28.73 10.45
C ILE A 219 19.92 27.47 9.62
N ARG A 220 20.90 26.96 8.88
CA ARG A 220 20.77 25.74 8.08
C ARG A 220 20.56 24.51 8.96
N ASN A 221 21.25 24.39 10.08
CA ASN A 221 21.07 23.29 11.02
C ASN A 221 19.70 23.36 11.70
N ALA A 222 19.30 24.54 12.19
CA ALA A 222 17.96 24.75 12.76
C ALA A 222 16.84 24.47 11.74
N THR A 223 17.00 24.97 10.52
CA THR A 223 16.08 24.70 9.40
C THR A 223 16.07 23.21 9.07
N GLY A 224 17.24 22.57 9.04
CA GLY A 224 17.39 21.14 8.83
C GLY A 224 16.67 20.32 9.89
N ASP A 225 16.77 20.68 11.17
CA ASP A 225 16.09 19.97 12.26
C ASP A 225 14.56 20.14 12.17
N ILE A 226 14.08 21.35 11.87
CA ILE A 226 12.65 21.62 11.64
C ILE A 226 12.14 20.86 10.40
N VAL A 227 12.88 20.93 9.29
CA VAL A 227 12.52 20.34 7.99
C VAL A 227 12.69 18.82 8.00
N ASN A 228 13.63 18.25 8.74
CA ASN A 228 13.75 16.80 8.93
C ASN A 228 12.52 16.25 9.65
N GLY A 229 11.85 17.05 10.48
CA GLY A 229 10.50 16.76 11.00
C GLY A 229 9.37 16.85 9.96
N PHE A 230 9.59 17.51 8.80
CA PHE A 230 8.58 17.83 7.77
C PHE A 230 8.92 17.35 6.33
N ASN A 231 10.00 16.61 6.11
CA ASN A 231 10.65 16.38 4.79
C ASN A 231 9.74 15.87 3.64
N ALA A 232 8.53 15.41 3.91
CA ALA A 232 7.55 14.98 2.91
C ALA A 232 6.68 16.12 2.33
N LYS A 233 6.62 17.30 2.98
CA LYS A 233 5.53 18.27 2.78
C LYS A 233 5.79 19.31 1.67
N GLU A 234 7.02 19.80 1.49
CA GLU A 234 7.40 20.74 0.41
C GLU A 234 7.31 20.09 -0.98
N ILE A 235 7.80 18.85 -1.09
CA ILE A 235 7.67 18.00 -2.27
C ILE A 235 6.17 17.82 -2.63
N GLY A 236 5.30 17.69 -1.62
CA GLY A 236 3.86 17.50 -1.79
C GLY A 236 3.12 18.67 -2.46
N VAL A 237 3.53 19.93 -2.23
CA VAL A 237 2.83 21.12 -2.80
C VAL A 237 3.08 21.23 -4.31
N ARG A 238 4.32 21.06 -4.75
CA ARG A 238 4.67 21.07 -6.19
C ARG A 238 4.01 19.90 -6.93
N ILE A 239 3.91 18.73 -6.29
CA ILE A 239 3.15 17.58 -6.81
C ILE A 239 1.66 17.92 -6.98
N PHE A 240 1.07 18.66 -6.04
CA PHE A 240 -0.35 19.03 -6.10
C PHE A 240 -0.65 19.95 -7.30
N GLU A 241 0.18 20.96 -7.54
CA GLU A 241 0.07 21.84 -8.72
C GLU A 241 0.14 21.02 -10.02
N ASP A 242 1.10 20.08 -10.09
CA ASP A 242 1.26 19.19 -11.24
C ASP A 242 0.00 18.34 -11.48
N PHE A 243 -0.63 17.82 -10.42
CA PHE A 243 -1.89 17.08 -10.54
C PHE A 243 -3.08 17.96 -10.90
N ALA A 244 -3.21 19.14 -10.30
CA ALA A 244 -4.29 20.08 -10.60
C ALA A 244 -4.27 20.53 -12.08
N SER A 245 -3.08 20.60 -12.68
CA SER A 245 -2.89 20.90 -14.10
C SER A 245 -3.16 19.70 -15.02
N SER A 246 -2.82 18.47 -14.58
CA SER A 246 -2.81 17.27 -15.44
C SER A 246 -3.93 16.25 -15.22
N TRP A 247 -4.81 16.44 -14.23
CA TRP A 247 -5.79 15.43 -13.79
C TRP A 247 -6.68 14.86 -14.92
N GLN A 248 -7.12 15.68 -15.87
CA GLN A 248 -7.97 15.23 -16.98
C GLN A 248 -7.25 14.20 -17.86
N TRP A 249 -5.96 14.44 -18.13
CA TRP A 249 -5.12 13.54 -18.92
C TRP A 249 -4.78 12.26 -18.16
N ILE A 250 -4.57 12.36 -16.84
CA ILE A 250 -4.41 11.19 -15.97
C ILE A 250 -5.67 10.30 -16.07
N ILE A 251 -6.86 10.88 -15.90
CA ILE A 251 -8.13 10.13 -16.00
C ILE A 251 -8.29 9.52 -17.40
N ALA A 252 -8.03 10.28 -18.47
CA ALA A 252 -8.11 9.76 -19.83
C ALA A 252 -7.18 8.54 -20.05
N ALA A 253 -5.94 8.61 -19.56
CA ALA A 253 -5.00 7.49 -19.63
C ALA A 253 -5.46 6.26 -18.83
N LEU A 254 -6.08 6.47 -17.65
CA LEU A 254 -6.64 5.38 -16.85
C LEU A 254 -7.86 4.72 -17.52
N VAL A 255 -8.70 5.50 -18.19
CA VAL A 255 -9.81 4.96 -19.00
C VAL A 255 -9.27 4.13 -20.17
N ILE A 256 -8.21 4.59 -20.85
CA ILE A 256 -7.54 3.79 -21.89
C ILE A 256 -7.01 2.48 -21.29
N ALA A 257 -6.34 2.52 -20.13
CA ALA A 257 -5.84 1.32 -19.47
C ALA A 257 -6.98 0.32 -19.15
N MET A 258 -8.14 0.81 -18.74
CA MET A 258 -9.34 0.00 -18.51
C MET A 258 -9.84 -0.66 -19.80
N VAL A 259 -9.97 0.10 -20.88
CA VAL A 259 -10.42 -0.42 -22.18
C VAL A 259 -9.42 -1.45 -22.73
N VAL A 260 -8.12 -1.18 -22.66
CA VAL A 260 -7.08 -2.11 -23.12
C VAL A 260 -7.08 -3.40 -22.28
N SER A 261 -7.22 -3.29 -20.94
CA SER A 261 -7.35 -4.46 -20.06
C SER A 261 -8.56 -5.31 -20.41
N PHE A 262 -9.69 -4.66 -20.67
CA PHE A 262 -10.93 -5.31 -21.08
C PHE A 262 -10.78 -6.03 -22.43
N LEU A 263 -10.26 -5.34 -23.45
CA LEU A 263 -10.02 -5.92 -24.77
C LEU A 263 -9.05 -7.10 -24.70
N PHE A 264 -7.98 -6.98 -23.91
CA PHE A 264 -7.02 -8.07 -23.72
C PHE A 264 -7.71 -9.34 -23.20
N LEU A 265 -8.58 -9.25 -22.17
CA LEU A 265 -9.29 -10.40 -21.62
C LEU A 265 -10.26 -11.06 -22.62
N LEU A 266 -10.89 -10.29 -23.51
CA LEU A 266 -11.73 -10.84 -24.58
C LEU A 266 -10.90 -11.53 -25.66
N LEU A 267 -9.75 -10.94 -26.00
CA LEU A 267 -8.84 -11.48 -27.01
C LEU A 267 -8.07 -12.72 -26.51
N LEU A 268 -7.96 -12.95 -25.19
CA LEU A 268 -7.33 -14.14 -24.59
C LEU A 268 -7.84 -15.45 -25.18
N ARG A 269 -9.10 -15.53 -25.62
CA ARG A 269 -9.63 -16.72 -26.31
C ARG A 269 -8.81 -17.12 -27.54
N PHE A 270 -8.31 -16.15 -28.31
CA PHE A 270 -7.56 -16.36 -29.54
C PHE A 270 -6.06 -16.36 -29.30
N ILE A 271 -5.58 -15.43 -28.47
CA ILE A 271 -4.14 -15.23 -28.27
C ILE A 271 -3.54 -16.19 -27.24
N ALA A 272 -4.32 -16.77 -26.31
CA ALA A 272 -3.75 -17.60 -25.24
C ALA A 272 -2.94 -18.81 -25.74
N PRO A 273 -3.42 -19.63 -26.71
CA PRO A 273 -2.62 -20.74 -27.22
C PRO A 273 -1.30 -20.26 -27.85
N VAL A 274 -1.37 -19.23 -28.70
CA VAL A 274 -0.21 -18.66 -29.38
C VAL A 274 0.79 -18.11 -28.37
N MET A 275 0.30 -17.34 -27.39
CA MET A 275 1.12 -16.73 -26.35
C MET A 275 1.82 -17.79 -25.49
N VAL A 276 1.12 -18.85 -25.05
CA VAL A 276 1.75 -19.94 -24.29
C VAL A 276 2.88 -20.59 -25.10
N TRP A 277 2.65 -20.94 -26.36
CA TRP A 277 3.67 -21.59 -27.18
C TRP A 277 4.85 -20.67 -27.49
N VAL A 278 4.60 -19.40 -27.84
CA VAL A 278 5.65 -18.41 -28.06
C VAL A 278 6.52 -18.24 -26.81
N LEU A 279 5.91 -18.21 -25.62
CA LEU A 279 6.67 -18.10 -24.38
C LEU A 279 7.48 -19.37 -24.09
N ILE A 280 6.91 -20.55 -24.31
CA ILE A 280 7.64 -21.82 -24.16
C ILE A 280 8.84 -21.86 -25.11
N PHE A 281 8.63 -21.60 -26.40
CA PHE A 281 9.72 -21.59 -27.38
C PHE A 281 10.73 -20.47 -27.11
N GLY A 282 10.27 -19.31 -26.65
CA GLY A 282 11.13 -18.19 -26.28
C GLY A 282 12.08 -18.52 -25.12
N VAL A 283 11.58 -19.17 -24.06
CA VAL A 283 12.42 -19.60 -22.94
C VAL A 283 13.45 -20.63 -23.41
N LEU A 284 13.04 -21.62 -24.20
CA LEU A 284 13.97 -22.62 -24.77
C LEU A 284 15.02 -21.98 -25.70
N ALA A 285 14.62 -21.00 -26.52
CA ALA A 285 15.54 -20.31 -27.41
C ALA A 285 16.58 -19.48 -26.64
N VAL A 286 16.16 -18.80 -25.56
CA VAL A 286 17.09 -18.05 -24.70
C VAL A 286 18.04 -18.99 -23.97
N GLY A 287 17.55 -20.14 -23.48
CA GLY A 287 18.40 -21.18 -22.88
C GLY A 287 19.43 -21.72 -23.87
N ALA A 288 19.00 -22.10 -25.07
CA ALA A 288 19.87 -22.57 -26.14
C ALA A 288 20.91 -21.52 -26.57
N TYR A 289 20.51 -20.25 -26.68
CA TYR A 289 21.45 -19.15 -26.96
C TYR A 289 22.47 -18.98 -25.82
N GLY A 290 22.04 -19.09 -24.56
CA GLY A 290 22.93 -19.06 -23.40
C GLY A 290 23.98 -20.17 -23.43
N ILE A 291 23.59 -21.40 -23.79
CA ILE A 291 24.51 -22.53 -23.98
C ILE A 291 25.52 -22.21 -25.08
N TYR A 292 25.05 -21.74 -26.23
CA TYR A 292 25.93 -21.35 -27.35
C TYR A 292 26.91 -20.25 -26.94
N HIS A 293 26.43 -19.19 -26.27
CA HIS A 293 27.26 -18.07 -25.84
C HIS A 293 28.31 -18.50 -24.81
N CYS A 294 27.94 -19.33 -23.82
CA CYS A 294 28.89 -19.85 -22.85
C CYS A 294 29.95 -20.75 -23.50
N TRP A 295 29.57 -21.54 -24.51
CA TRP A 295 30.53 -22.34 -25.27
C TRP A 295 31.50 -21.46 -26.06
N TRP A 296 30.99 -20.41 -26.72
CA TRP A 296 31.80 -19.46 -27.48
C TRP A 296 32.84 -18.76 -26.58
N GLU A 297 32.41 -18.22 -25.44
CA GLU A 297 33.32 -17.57 -24.49
C GLU A 297 34.31 -18.55 -23.85
N TYR A 298 33.87 -19.77 -23.53
CA TYR A 298 34.77 -20.81 -23.07
C TYR A 298 35.90 -21.08 -24.07
N ASP A 299 35.60 -21.14 -25.37
CA ASP A 299 36.62 -21.37 -26.40
C ASP A 299 37.57 -20.16 -26.56
N ASN A 300 37.06 -18.93 -26.45
CA ASN A 300 37.88 -17.72 -26.46
C ASN A 300 38.92 -17.71 -25.32
N TYR A 301 38.51 -18.09 -24.10
CA TYR A 301 39.39 -18.12 -22.93
C TYR A 301 40.12 -19.45 -22.73
N ARG A 302 39.98 -20.41 -23.66
CA ARG A 302 40.54 -21.76 -23.53
C ARG A 302 42.07 -21.76 -23.39
N LYS A 303 42.74 -20.83 -24.09
CA LYS A 303 44.20 -20.64 -24.07
C LYS A 303 44.72 -19.79 -22.90
N SER A 304 43.83 -19.19 -22.11
CA SER A 304 44.22 -18.41 -20.95
C SER A 304 44.76 -19.30 -19.82
N THR A 305 45.82 -18.81 -19.17
CA THR A 305 46.53 -19.49 -18.06
C THR A 305 45.96 -19.17 -16.68
N VAL A 306 45.07 -18.18 -16.58
CA VAL A 306 44.46 -17.75 -15.32
C VAL A 306 43.42 -18.79 -14.87
N SER A 307 43.60 -19.36 -13.68
CA SER A 307 42.67 -20.31 -13.06
C SER A 307 41.83 -19.65 -11.97
N ILE A 308 40.70 -20.28 -11.59
CA ILE A 308 39.86 -19.75 -10.51
C ILE A 308 40.57 -19.81 -9.14
N THR A 309 41.55 -20.71 -8.99
CA THR A 309 42.35 -20.84 -7.76
C THR A 309 43.38 -19.73 -7.58
N ASP A 310 43.81 -19.10 -8.67
CA ASP A 310 44.73 -17.95 -8.63
C ASP A 310 44.01 -16.66 -8.22
N ILE A 311 42.70 -16.62 -8.42
CA ILE A 311 41.85 -15.48 -8.11
C ILE A 311 41.23 -15.73 -6.74
N GLY A 312 41.74 -15.06 -5.71
CA GLY A 312 41.14 -15.10 -4.36
C GLY A 312 39.66 -14.68 -4.35
N PHE A 313 39.01 -14.71 -3.18
CA PHE A 313 37.62 -14.28 -3.07
C PHE A 313 37.52 -12.76 -3.31
N THR A 314 37.07 -12.35 -4.50
CA THR A 314 36.88 -10.95 -4.88
C THR A 314 35.39 -10.65 -5.04
N THR A 315 34.99 -9.40 -4.84
CA THR A 315 33.60 -8.97 -5.09
C THR A 315 33.38 -8.45 -6.50
N ASP A 316 34.43 -8.41 -7.35
CA ASP A 316 34.31 -7.96 -8.73
C ASP A 316 33.97 -9.13 -9.67
N PHE A 317 32.69 -9.18 -10.07
CA PHE A 317 32.18 -10.20 -11.00
C PHE A 317 32.88 -10.20 -12.35
N LYS A 318 33.46 -9.07 -12.80
CA LYS A 318 34.17 -9.02 -14.08
C LYS A 318 35.41 -9.91 -14.10
N VAL A 319 36.07 -10.07 -12.95
CA VAL A 319 37.26 -10.91 -12.81
C VAL A 319 36.89 -12.38 -13.03
N TYR A 320 35.77 -12.82 -12.46
CA TYR A 320 35.27 -14.18 -12.68
C TYR A 320 34.85 -14.45 -14.14
N LEU A 321 34.35 -13.44 -14.87
CA LEU A 321 33.98 -13.56 -16.28
C LEU A 321 35.20 -13.66 -17.23
N GLN A 322 36.42 -13.42 -16.76
CA GLN A 322 37.65 -13.58 -17.55
C GLN A 322 38.29 -14.98 -17.42
N VAL A 323 37.70 -15.85 -16.60
CA VAL A 323 38.20 -17.20 -16.32
C VAL A 323 37.46 -18.21 -17.18
N LYS A 324 38.17 -19.17 -17.80
CA LYS A 324 37.50 -20.22 -18.62
C LYS A 324 36.63 -21.17 -17.79
N GLU A 325 37.02 -21.46 -16.56
CA GLU A 325 36.33 -22.40 -15.67
C GLU A 325 34.93 -21.94 -15.28
N THR A 326 34.71 -20.62 -15.19
CA THR A 326 33.39 -20.04 -14.88
C THR A 326 32.43 -20.21 -16.06
N TRP A 327 32.89 -19.96 -17.29
CA TRP A 327 32.11 -20.21 -18.50
C TRP A 327 31.79 -21.70 -18.69
N LEU A 328 32.72 -22.59 -18.37
CA LEU A 328 32.47 -24.03 -18.37
C LEU A 328 31.42 -24.43 -17.33
N ALA A 329 31.48 -23.88 -16.11
CA ALA A 329 30.49 -24.13 -15.08
C ALA A 329 29.09 -23.63 -15.51
N PHE A 330 29.00 -22.41 -16.04
CA PHE A 330 27.75 -21.88 -16.58
C PHE A 330 27.19 -22.71 -17.73
N LEU A 331 28.05 -23.16 -18.66
CA LEU A 331 27.66 -24.04 -19.75
C LEU A 331 27.01 -25.33 -19.23
N ILE A 332 27.64 -26.01 -18.26
CA ILE A 332 27.12 -27.25 -17.67
C ILE A 332 25.79 -26.99 -16.95
N ILE A 333 25.73 -25.95 -16.11
CA ILE A 333 24.53 -25.62 -15.33
C ILE A 333 23.35 -25.30 -16.26
N ILE A 334 23.53 -24.42 -17.25
CA ILE A 334 22.47 -24.03 -18.18
C ILE A 334 22.04 -25.24 -19.02
N SER A 335 22.97 -26.09 -19.47
CA SER A 335 22.65 -27.30 -20.24
C SER A 335 21.80 -28.30 -19.44
N VAL A 336 22.12 -28.52 -18.17
CA VAL A 336 21.34 -29.39 -17.28
C VAL A 336 19.95 -28.82 -17.04
N VAL A 337 19.85 -27.52 -16.75
CA VAL A 337 18.58 -26.82 -16.54
C VAL A 337 17.70 -26.90 -17.79
N GLU A 338 18.26 -26.63 -18.97
CA GLU A 338 17.55 -26.71 -20.25
C GLU A 338 17.07 -28.13 -20.55
N GLY A 339 17.89 -29.15 -20.28
CA GLY A 339 17.51 -30.55 -20.41
C GLY A 339 16.34 -30.94 -19.50
N ILE A 340 16.36 -30.51 -18.24
CA ILE A 340 15.25 -30.71 -17.29
C ILE A 340 14.00 -29.98 -17.77
N LEU A 341 14.13 -28.74 -18.24
CA LEU A 341 13.03 -27.95 -18.77
C LEU A 341 12.36 -28.64 -19.97
N LEU A 342 13.14 -29.11 -20.95
CA LEU A 342 12.62 -29.85 -22.10
C LEU A 342 11.89 -31.13 -21.67
N LEU A 343 12.49 -31.90 -20.77
CA LEU A 343 11.90 -33.13 -20.27
C LEU A 343 10.56 -32.86 -19.56
N THR A 344 10.51 -31.86 -18.68
CA THR A 344 9.27 -31.47 -17.98
C THR A 344 8.19 -30.99 -18.96
N LEU A 345 8.53 -30.18 -19.97
CA LEU A 345 7.58 -29.73 -21.00
C LEU A 345 7.00 -30.89 -21.81
N ILE A 346 7.81 -31.89 -22.15
CA ILE A 346 7.34 -33.10 -22.87
C ILE A 346 6.33 -33.88 -22.02
N PHE A 347 6.62 -34.08 -20.73
CA PHE A 347 5.72 -34.77 -19.81
C PHE A 347 4.43 -33.99 -19.54
N LEU A 348 4.51 -32.65 -19.45
CA LEU A 348 3.37 -31.79 -19.12
C LEU A 348 2.55 -31.36 -20.34
N ARG A 349 2.92 -31.74 -21.58
CA ARG A 349 2.26 -31.29 -22.82
C ARG A 349 0.74 -31.44 -22.81
N THR A 350 0.23 -32.57 -22.31
CA THR A 350 -1.23 -32.84 -22.27
C THR A 350 -1.90 -31.98 -21.20
N ARG A 351 -1.22 -31.74 -20.07
CA ARG A 351 -1.68 -30.86 -19.00
C ARG A 351 -1.72 -29.40 -19.45
N ILE A 352 -0.73 -28.95 -20.22
CA ILE A 352 -0.68 -27.60 -20.82
C ILE A 352 -1.84 -27.41 -21.80
N LEU A 353 -2.16 -28.39 -22.64
CA LEU A 353 -3.31 -28.32 -23.54
C LEU A 353 -4.65 -28.20 -22.78
N ILE A 354 -4.81 -28.92 -21.67
CA ILE A 354 -5.98 -28.80 -20.78
C ILE A 354 -6.05 -27.39 -20.19
N ALA A 355 -4.92 -26.85 -19.69
CA ALA A 355 -4.86 -25.49 -19.15
C ALA A 355 -5.24 -24.44 -20.20
N ILE A 356 -4.69 -24.52 -21.42
CA ILE A 356 -5.04 -23.64 -22.55
C ILE A 356 -6.55 -23.73 -22.84
N ALA A 357 -7.12 -24.93 -22.90
CA ALA A 357 -8.54 -25.11 -23.17
C ALA A 357 -9.42 -24.50 -22.07
N LEU A 358 -9.07 -24.66 -20.80
CA LEU A 358 -9.79 -24.05 -19.67
C LEU A 358 -9.71 -22.53 -19.68
N ILE A 359 -8.56 -21.97 -20.05
CA ILE A 359 -8.37 -20.52 -20.21
C ILE A 359 -9.27 -20.00 -21.34
N GLN A 360 -9.33 -20.70 -22.48
CA GLN A 360 -10.24 -20.34 -23.57
C GLN A 360 -11.72 -20.40 -23.15
N GLU A 361 -12.12 -21.42 -22.37
CA GLU A 361 -13.49 -21.50 -21.83
C GLU A 361 -13.78 -20.41 -20.79
N SER A 362 -12.77 -20.00 -20.01
CA SER A 362 -12.89 -18.91 -19.04
C SER A 362 -13.13 -17.57 -19.73
N SER A 363 -12.43 -17.28 -20.83
CA SER A 363 -12.68 -16.09 -21.65
C SER A 363 -14.11 -16.09 -22.23
N LYS A 364 -14.65 -17.25 -22.65
CA LYS A 364 -16.07 -17.36 -23.05
C LYS A 364 -17.03 -17.09 -21.89
N ALA A 365 -16.75 -17.64 -20.71
CA ALA A 365 -17.57 -17.43 -19.52
C ALA A 365 -17.66 -15.95 -19.14
N VAL A 366 -16.51 -15.26 -19.12
CA VAL A 366 -16.43 -13.82 -18.87
C VAL A 366 -17.18 -13.03 -19.96
N SER A 367 -17.08 -13.42 -21.23
CA SER A 367 -17.83 -12.78 -22.32
C SER A 367 -19.35 -12.95 -22.21
N HIS A 368 -19.85 -14.06 -21.65
CA HIS A 368 -21.28 -14.27 -21.43
C HIS A 368 -21.78 -13.54 -20.17
N MET A 369 -20.91 -13.28 -19.20
CA MET A 369 -21.22 -12.63 -17.92
C MET A 369 -20.39 -11.36 -17.74
N MET A 370 -20.48 -10.43 -18.71
CA MET A 370 -19.65 -9.22 -18.74
C MET A 370 -19.78 -8.34 -17.50
N SER A 371 -20.92 -8.39 -16.81
CA SER A 371 -21.12 -7.71 -15.53
C SER A 371 -20.07 -8.07 -14.46
N THR A 372 -19.49 -9.27 -14.53
CA THR A 372 -18.41 -9.71 -13.62
C THR A 372 -17.16 -8.84 -13.71
N LEU A 373 -16.89 -8.21 -14.87
CA LEU A 373 -15.72 -7.35 -15.08
C LEU A 373 -15.83 -6.00 -14.38
N PHE A 374 -17.04 -5.57 -14.00
CA PHE A 374 -17.26 -4.38 -13.20
C PHE A 374 -17.20 -4.66 -11.69
N TYR A 375 -17.17 -5.92 -11.27
CA TYR A 375 -17.10 -6.30 -9.85
C TYR A 375 -15.86 -5.73 -9.12
N PRO A 376 -14.67 -5.61 -9.73
CA PRO A 376 -13.52 -4.95 -9.11
C PRO A 376 -13.80 -3.52 -8.66
N LEU A 377 -14.70 -2.79 -9.34
CA LEU A 377 -15.10 -1.44 -8.91
C LEU A 377 -15.87 -1.50 -7.59
N VAL A 378 -16.78 -2.46 -7.43
CA VAL A 378 -17.51 -2.68 -6.17
C VAL A 378 -16.53 -3.02 -5.05
N THR A 379 -15.62 -3.96 -5.29
CA THR A 379 -14.56 -4.31 -4.32
C THR A 379 -13.69 -3.09 -3.99
N PHE A 380 -13.29 -2.30 -4.98
CA PHE A 380 -12.48 -1.11 -4.79
C PHE A 380 -13.18 -0.08 -3.90
N VAL A 381 -14.45 0.24 -4.17
CA VAL A 381 -15.24 1.16 -3.35
C VAL A 381 -15.32 0.66 -1.90
N LEU A 382 -15.62 -0.62 -1.69
CA LEU A 382 -15.68 -1.20 -0.35
C LEU A 382 -14.32 -1.13 0.38
N LEU A 383 -13.21 -1.40 -0.32
CA LEU A 383 -11.87 -1.29 0.25
C LEU A 383 -11.50 0.16 0.57
N VAL A 384 -11.85 1.13 -0.28
CA VAL A 384 -11.66 2.56 -0.02
C VAL A 384 -12.43 2.98 1.22
N VAL A 385 -13.69 2.52 1.39
CA VAL A 385 -14.46 2.76 2.61
C VAL A 385 -13.74 2.20 3.84
N CYS A 386 -13.22 0.97 3.78
CA CYS A 386 -12.45 0.38 4.89
C CYS A 386 -11.18 1.17 5.23
N VAL A 387 -10.41 1.58 4.22
CA VAL A 387 -9.17 2.35 4.38
C VAL A 387 -9.44 3.76 4.90
N ALA A 388 -10.44 4.45 4.36
CA ALA A 388 -10.84 5.77 4.80
C ALA A 388 -11.32 5.74 6.26
N TYR A 389 -12.20 4.80 6.60
CA TYR A 389 -12.69 4.64 7.96
C TYR A 389 -11.55 4.37 8.96
N TRP A 390 -10.64 3.45 8.62
CA TRP A 390 -9.45 3.17 9.42
C TRP A 390 -8.55 4.40 9.58
N GLY A 391 -8.22 5.08 8.49
CA GLY A 391 -7.31 6.22 8.50
C GLY A 391 -7.86 7.42 9.27
N ILE A 392 -9.15 7.73 9.09
CA ILE A 392 -9.84 8.79 9.84
C ILE A 392 -9.88 8.41 11.33
N THR A 393 -10.32 7.19 11.66
CA THR A 393 -10.37 6.74 13.07
C THR A 393 -8.97 6.74 13.71
N ALA A 394 -7.95 6.29 13.00
CA ALA A 394 -6.57 6.30 13.47
C ALA A 394 -6.06 7.72 13.75
N LEU A 395 -6.34 8.67 12.84
CA LEU A 395 -5.97 10.07 12.98
C LEU A 395 -6.64 10.70 14.21
N TYR A 396 -7.96 10.54 14.34
CA TYR A 396 -8.71 11.09 15.46
C TYR A 396 -8.33 10.44 16.80
N LEU A 397 -8.05 9.13 16.82
CA LEU A 397 -7.50 8.47 18.01
C LEU A 397 -6.12 9.04 18.35
N ALA A 398 -5.25 9.28 17.36
CA ALA A 398 -3.91 9.82 17.59
C ALA A 398 -3.95 11.28 18.09
N THR A 399 -4.99 12.04 17.77
CA THR A 399 -5.21 13.41 18.27
C THR A 399 -6.15 13.47 19.47
N SER A 400 -6.52 12.32 20.05
CA SER A 400 -7.42 12.29 21.20
C SER A 400 -6.69 12.66 22.49
N GLY A 401 -7.27 13.59 23.24
CA GLY A 401 -6.70 14.07 24.51
C GLY A 401 -6.86 15.57 24.70
N ILE A 402 -6.94 16.00 25.96
CA ILE A 402 -6.98 17.43 26.31
C ILE A 402 -5.53 17.94 26.31
N PRO A 403 -5.22 19.07 25.66
CA PRO A 403 -3.88 19.62 25.69
C PRO A 403 -3.47 20.05 27.10
N VAL A 404 -2.32 19.58 27.59
CA VAL A 404 -1.73 20.01 28.86
C VAL A 404 -0.67 21.06 28.58
N TYR A 405 -0.90 22.25 29.13
CA TYR A 405 0.06 23.33 29.11
C TYR A 405 0.76 23.40 30.46
N LYS A 406 2.06 23.71 30.44
CA LYS A 406 2.86 23.90 31.65
C LYS A 406 3.62 25.22 31.62
N VAL A 407 3.88 25.75 32.80
CA VAL A 407 4.67 26.96 32.98
C VAL A 407 6.15 26.60 32.84
N VAL A 408 6.83 27.22 31.88
CA VAL A 408 8.28 27.08 31.66
C VAL A 408 8.94 28.44 31.64
N THR A 409 10.26 28.47 31.85
CA THR A 409 11.07 29.69 31.71
C THR A 409 11.92 29.62 30.46
N LEU A 410 11.81 30.66 29.63
CA LEU A 410 12.62 30.78 28.41
C LEU A 410 14.05 31.23 28.70
N ASN A 411 14.24 31.97 29.80
CA ASN A 411 15.54 32.44 30.28
C ASN A 411 15.63 32.25 31.80
N SER A 412 16.30 31.18 32.23
CA SER A 412 16.42 30.83 33.65
C SER A 412 17.41 31.69 34.43
N THR A 413 18.28 32.43 33.74
CA THR A 413 19.31 33.30 34.35
C THR A 413 18.82 34.72 34.63
N GLN A 414 17.61 35.06 34.16
CA GLN A 414 16.99 36.37 34.38
C GLN A 414 16.27 36.42 35.73
N GLY A 415 16.85 37.14 36.71
CA GLY A 415 16.25 37.31 38.04
C GLY A 415 16.06 35.99 38.81
N ASN A 416 14.96 35.87 39.58
CA ASN A 416 14.62 34.67 40.36
C ASN A 416 13.90 33.57 39.54
N CYS A 417 13.85 33.69 38.20
CA CYS A 417 13.14 32.76 37.31
C CYS A 417 13.61 31.29 37.38
N GLY A 418 14.79 31.01 37.94
CA GLY A 418 15.29 29.64 38.13
C GLY A 418 14.42 28.74 39.04
N GLN A 419 13.45 29.31 39.78
CA GLN A 419 12.56 28.55 40.68
C GLN A 419 11.44 27.78 39.95
N ILE A 420 11.21 28.03 38.66
CA ILE A 420 10.16 27.38 37.87
C ILE A 420 10.67 26.06 37.30
N GLY A 421 10.29 24.95 37.93
CA GLY A 421 10.72 23.59 37.56
C GLY A 421 9.92 22.91 36.44
N GLY A 422 9.05 23.62 35.71
CA GLY A 422 8.32 23.03 34.56
C GLY A 422 7.24 22.01 34.91
N ASN A 423 6.80 21.93 36.18
CA ASN A 423 5.83 20.93 36.65
C ASN A 423 4.40 21.44 36.86
N VAL A 424 4.20 22.75 36.91
CA VAL A 424 2.89 23.38 37.15
C VAL A 424 2.11 23.48 35.84
N THR A 425 0.84 23.07 35.86
CA THR A 425 -0.06 23.22 34.72
C THR A 425 -0.66 24.62 34.67
N CYS A 426 -0.94 25.11 33.47
CA CYS A 426 -1.50 26.45 33.26
C CYS A 426 -2.57 26.39 32.17
N ASP A 427 -3.45 27.39 32.15
CA ASP A 427 -4.38 27.62 31.05
C ASP A 427 -3.89 28.85 30.26
N PRO A 428 -3.58 28.72 28.97
CA PRO A 428 -3.05 29.82 28.17
C PRO A 428 -4.01 31.03 28.09
N GLN A 429 -5.32 30.84 28.29
CA GLN A 429 -6.28 31.94 28.25
C GLN A 429 -6.27 32.80 29.52
N THR A 430 -5.97 32.20 30.67
CA THR A 430 -5.98 32.89 31.98
C THR A 430 -4.58 33.25 32.47
N PHE A 431 -3.55 32.56 31.99
CA PHE A 431 -2.16 32.73 32.42
C PHE A 431 -1.66 34.17 32.30
N TYR A 432 -1.94 34.85 31.18
CA TYR A 432 -1.45 36.22 30.93
C TYR A 432 -2.19 37.29 31.74
N ASN A 433 -3.36 36.96 32.29
CA ASN A 433 -4.13 37.85 33.16
C ASN A 433 -3.86 37.58 34.65
N SER A 434 -3.12 36.51 34.98
CA SER A 434 -2.80 36.16 36.36
C SER A 434 -1.56 36.91 36.86
N THR A 435 -1.59 37.30 38.14
CA THR A 435 -0.44 37.90 38.84
C THR A 435 0.56 36.88 39.37
N ASP A 436 0.27 35.58 39.28
CA ASP A 436 1.02 34.48 39.94
C ASP A 436 2.49 34.38 39.52
N TYR A 437 2.82 34.85 38.30
CA TYR A 437 4.16 34.81 37.73
C TYR A 437 4.71 36.18 37.34
N SER A 438 4.12 37.27 37.87
CA SER A 438 4.53 38.65 37.59
C SER A 438 5.99 38.95 37.95
N TRP A 439 6.55 38.20 38.90
CA TRP A 439 7.95 38.27 39.35
C TRP A 439 8.96 37.61 38.39
N CYS A 440 8.50 36.83 37.41
CA CYS A 440 9.34 36.21 36.39
C CYS A 440 8.85 36.56 34.97
N PRO A 441 9.41 37.61 34.34
CA PRO A 441 9.00 38.05 33.00
C PRO A 441 9.17 37.00 31.90
N SER A 442 10.10 36.04 32.11
CA SER A 442 10.43 34.97 31.17
C SER A 442 9.54 33.73 31.30
N ALA A 443 8.54 33.74 32.19
CA ALA A 443 7.61 32.64 32.37
C ALA A 443 6.58 32.56 31.23
N ARG A 444 6.38 31.39 30.64
CA ARG A 444 5.42 31.15 29.57
C ARG A 444 4.61 29.89 29.83
N CYS A 445 3.32 29.95 29.52
CA CYS A 445 2.45 28.79 29.49
C CYS A 445 2.55 28.11 28.12
N ILE A 446 3.32 27.02 28.03
CA ILE A 446 3.53 26.32 26.76
C ILE A 446 2.85 24.96 26.75
N PHE A 447 2.36 24.55 25.59
CA PHE A 447 1.87 23.19 25.38
C PHE A 447 3.03 22.20 25.49
N ILE A 448 2.87 21.14 26.29
CA ILE A 448 3.90 20.09 26.45
C ILE A 448 3.43 18.77 25.82
N LYS A 449 2.24 18.31 26.20
CA LYS A 449 1.70 17.01 25.76
C LYS A 449 0.19 16.98 25.91
N TYR A 450 -0.46 16.04 25.25
CA TYR A 450 -1.86 15.72 25.52
C TYR A 450 -1.98 14.91 26.82
N ASN A 451 -3.09 15.12 27.54
CA ASN A 451 -3.37 14.41 28.77
C ASN A 451 -3.67 12.93 28.47
N ASN A 452 -3.03 12.04 29.22
CA ASN A 452 -3.17 10.60 29.10
C ASN A 452 -4.02 9.98 30.23
N GLU A 453 -4.61 10.80 31.11
CA GLU A 453 -5.25 10.35 32.34
C GLU A 453 -6.70 9.86 32.17
N GLY A 454 -7.40 10.24 31.09
CA GLY A 454 -8.76 9.76 30.83
C GLY A 454 -8.81 8.27 30.47
N LEU A 455 -9.95 7.62 30.70
CA LEU A 455 -10.17 6.19 30.46
C LEU A 455 -9.87 5.79 29.00
N LEU A 456 -10.27 6.64 28.05
CA LEU A 456 -10.01 6.44 26.62
C LEU A 456 -8.52 6.61 26.30
N GLN A 457 -7.89 7.66 26.82
CA GLN A 457 -6.52 8.06 26.53
C GLN A 457 -5.50 7.08 27.14
N ARG A 458 -5.79 6.53 28.32
CA ARG A 458 -4.97 5.47 28.93
C ARG A 458 -4.93 4.20 28.08
N ASN A 459 -6.02 3.92 27.36
CA ASN A 459 -6.17 2.74 26.51
C ASN A 459 -5.96 3.02 25.02
N LEU A 460 -5.44 4.21 24.65
CA LEU A 460 -5.29 4.66 23.26
C LEU A 460 -4.49 3.66 22.41
N PHE A 461 -3.42 3.08 22.98
CA PHE A 461 -2.64 2.05 22.31
C PHE A 461 -3.48 0.80 21.98
N ASN A 462 -4.28 0.32 22.94
CA ASN A 462 -5.16 -0.84 22.74
C ASN A 462 -6.25 -0.54 21.70
N LEU A 463 -6.79 0.68 21.70
CA LEU A 463 -7.78 1.12 20.72
C LEU A 463 -7.18 1.21 19.30
N GLN A 464 -5.92 1.63 19.16
CA GLN A 464 -5.22 1.62 17.88
C GLN A 464 -4.93 0.21 17.39
N ILE A 465 -4.55 -0.72 18.28
CA ILE A 465 -4.40 -2.15 17.94
C ILE A 465 -5.74 -2.69 17.44
N TYR A 466 -6.82 -2.44 18.18
CA TYR A 466 -8.15 -2.88 17.79
C TYR A 466 -8.57 -2.30 16.44
N ASN A 467 -8.33 -1.01 16.19
CA ASN A 467 -8.57 -0.33 14.92
C ASN A 467 -7.86 -1.03 13.75
N VAL A 468 -6.57 -1.37 13.91
CA VAL A 468 -5.78 -2.08 12.89
C VAL A 468 -6.29 -3.51 12.68
N VAL A 469 -6.60 -4.25 13.73
CA VAL A 469 -7.09 -5.64 13.63
C VAL A 469 -8.46 -5.69 12.96
N ALA A 470 -9.39 -4.81 13.36
CA ALA A 470 -10.72 -4.71 12.75
C ALA A 470 -10.62 -4.31 11.28
N PHE A 471 -9.73 -3.37 10.94
CA PHE A 471 -9.42 -2.98 9.56
C PHE A 471 -8.95 -4.15 8.69
N LEU A 472 -7.96 -4.92 9.16
CA LEU A 472 -7.45 -6.08 8.42
C LEU A 472 -8.55 -7.14 8.21
N TRP A 473 -9.38 -7.38 9.24
CA TRP A 473 -10.50 -8.30 9.13
C TRP A 473 -11.54 -7.83 8.10
N CYS A 474 -11.87 -6.53 8.09
CA CYS A 474 -12.79 -5.95 7.11
C CYS A 474 -12.27 -6.09 5.67
N ILE A 475 -10.99 -5.77 5.42
CA ILE A 475 -10.39 -5.92 4.08
C ILE A 475 -10.45 -7.37 3.62
N ASN A 476 -10.03 -8.31 4.47
CA ASN A 476 -10.04 -9.73 4.14
C ASN A 476 -11.47 -10.24 3.89
N PHE A 477 -12.46 -9.74 4.64
CA PHE A 477 -13.86 -10.05 4.44
C PHE A 477 -14.39 -9.53 3.09
N VAL A 478 -14.07 -8.28 2.71
CA VAL A 478 -14.45 -7.70 1.41
C VAL A 478 -13.86 -8.50 0.25
N ILE A 479 -12.60 -8.93 0.37
CA ILE A 479 -11.94 -9.79 -0.63
C ILE A 479 -12.64 -11.17 -0.71
N ALA A 480 -12.94 -11.79 0.43
CA ALA A 480 -13.65 -13.07 0.50
C ALA A 480 -15.06 -12.99 -0.12
N LEU A 481 -15.78 -11.89 0.14
CA LEU A 481 -17.08 -11.60 -0.47
C LEU A 481 -16.98 -11.56 -2.00
N GLY A 482 -15.94 -10.93 -2.53
CA GLY A 482 -15.69 -10.92 -3.97
C GLY A 482 -15.39 -12.27 -4.57
N GLN A 483 -14.51 -13.04 -3.94
CA GLN A 483 -14.16 -14.38 -4.42
C GLN A 483 -15.37 -15.31 -4.43
N CYS A 484 -16.13 -15.39 -3.33
CA CYS A 484 -17.30 -16.27 -3.24
C CYS A 484 -18.42 -15.85 -4.21
N THR A 485 -18.65 -14.55 -4.38
CA THR A 485 -19.64 -14.02 -5.34
C THR A 485 -19.29 -14.37 -6.78
N LEU A 486 -18.04 -14.10 -7.20
CA LEU A 486 -17.57 -14.43 -8.54
C LEU A 486 -17.60 -15.94 -8.80
N ALA A 487 -17.16 -16.75 -7.83
CA ALA A 487 -17.24 -18.21 -7.93
C ALA A 487 -18.68 -18.69 -8.12
N GLY A 488 -19.65 -18.11 -7.41
CA GLY A 488 -21.06 -18.47 -7.55
C GLY A 488 -21.61 -18.18 -8.95
N ALA A 489 -21.18 -17.08 -9.57
CA ALA A 489 -21.56 -16.73 -10.94
C ALA A 489 -20.91 -17.68 -11.96
N PHE A 490 -19.59 -17.89 -11.88
CA PHE A 490 -18.86 -18.76 -12.81
C PHE A 490 -19.24 -20.24 -12.69
N ALA A 491 -19.55 -20.72 -11.48
CA ALA A 491 -20.10 -22.05 -11.29
C ALA A 491 -21.48 -22.20 -11.95
N SER A 492 -22.33 -21.18 -11.89
CA SER A 492 -23.63 -21.19 -12.58
C SER A 492 -23.47 -21.29 -14.09
N TYR A 493 -22.42 -20.66 -14.65
CA TYR A 493 -22.06 -20.84 -16.06
C TYR A 493 -21.56 -22.25 -16.37
N TYR A 494 -20.63 -22.79 -15.56
CA TYR A 494 -20.04 -24.12 -15.84
C TYR A 494 -21.13 -25.18 -15.96
N TRP A 495 -22.01 -25.24 -14.95
CA TRP A 495 -23.08 -26.23 -14.80
C TRP A 495 -24.33 -25.95 -15.65
N ALA A 496 -24.35 -24.89 -16.46
CA ALA A 496 -25.37 -24.70 -17.49
C ALA A 496 -25.14 -25.68 -18.64
N PHE A 497 -26.06 -26.62 -18.91
CA PHE A 497 -25.85 -27.63 -19.95
C PHE A 497 -25.90 -27.01 -21.35
N SER A 498 -26.93 -26.20 -21.63
CA SER A 498 -27.10 -25.45 -22.88
C SER A 498 -26.70 -23.99 -22.67
N LYS A 499 -25.53 -23.61 -23.19
CA LYS A 499 -24.99 -22.24 -23.09
C LYS A 499 -25.35 -21.45 -24.37
N PRO A 500 -25.98 -20.26 -24.30
CA PRO A 500 -26.24 -19.46 -23.10
C PRO A 500 -27.64 -19.61 -22.45
N SER A 501 -28.55 -20.41 -23.00
CA SER A 501 -29.96 -20.46 -22.57
C SER A 501 -30.17 -20.79 -21.10
N ASP A 502 -29.34 -21.67 -20.54
CA ASP A 502 -29.50 -22.18 -19.17
C ASP A 502 -28.74 -21.32 -18.14
N ILE A 503 -28.06 -20.26 -18.59
CA ILE A 503 -27.36 -19.32 -17.70
C ILE A 503 -28.40 -18.38 -17.08
N PRO A 504 -28.43 -18.19 -15.74
CA PRO A 504 -29.31 -17.21 -15.11
C PRO A 504 -29.09 -15.80 -15.67
N THR A 505 -30.16 -14.99 -15.77
CA THR A 505 -30.11 -13.63 -16.35
C THR A 505 -29.19 -12.67 -15.59
N PHE A 506 -29.15 -12.76 -14.26
CA PHE A 506 -28.31 -11.93 -13.39
C PHE A 506 -27.48 -12.80 -12.44
N PRO A 507 -26.52 -13.58 -12.96
CA PRO A 507 -25.82 -14.60 -12.18
C PRO A 507 -24.94 -13.98 -11.10
N LEU A 508 -24.35 -12.81 -11.38
CA LEU A 508 -23.53 -12.06 -10.43
C LEU A 508 -24.34 -11.53 -9.24
N SER A 509 -25.43 -10.80 -9.50
CA SER A 509 -26.26 -10.21 -8.45
C SER A 509 -26.92 -11.29 -7.59
N GLN A 510 -27.40 -12.37 -8.21
CA GLN A 510 -27.96 -13.51 -7.47
C GLN A 510 -26.90 -14.19 -6.59
N ALA A 511 -25.68 -14.38 -7.10
CA ALA A 511 -24.58 -14.93 -6.32
C ALA A 511 -24.21 -14.00 -5.15
N PHE A 512 -24.15 -12.69 -5.37
CA PHE A 512 -23.83 -11.69 -4.34
C PHE A 512 -24.84 -11.73 -3.19
N ILE A 513 -26.14 -11.67 -3.50
CA ILE A 513 -27.21 -11.71 -2.50
C ILE A 513 -27.19 -13.05 -1.75
N ARG A 514 -26.97 -14.17 -2.47
CA ARG A 514 -26.87 -15.49 -1.84
C ARG A 514 -25.69 -15.57 -0.86
N THR A 515 -24.53 -15.01 -1.24
CA THR A 515 -23.33 -14.98 -0.39
C THR A 515 -23.58 -14.16 0.88
N LEU A 516 -24.16 -12.96 0.76
CA LEU A 516 -24.48 -12.12 1.92
C LEU A 516 -25.57 -12.71 2.82
N ARG A 517 -26.58 -13.37 2.25
CA ARG A 517 -27.69 -13.91 3.04
C ARG A 517 -27.31 -15.16 3.84
N TYR A 518 -26.49 -16.04 3.27
CA TYR A 518 -26.26 -17.36 3.84
C TYR A 518 -24.83 -17.61 4.32
N HIS A 519 -23.82 -16.90 3.80
CA HIS A 519 -22.42 -17.31 3.94
C HIS A 519 -21.51 -16.28 4.62
N VAL A 520 -22.05 -15.18 5.16
CA VAL A 520 -21.26 -14.17 5.89
C VAL A 520 -20.38 -14.78 6.98
N GLY A 521 -20.91 -15.75 7.73
CA GLY A 521 -20.13 -16.45 8.77
C GLY A 521 -18.90 -17.17 8.23
N SER A 522 -19.05 -17.92 7.12
CA SER A 522 -17.94 -18.67 6.51
C SER A 522 -16.87 -17.74 5.93
N LEU A 523 -17.32 -16.64 5.33
CA LEU A 523 -16.44 -15.60 4.79
C LEU A 523 -15.68 -14.89 5.92
N ALA A 524 -16.39 -14.54 7.00
CA ALA A 524 -15.79 -13.93 8.18
C ALA A 524 -14.78 -14.86 8.86
N PHE A 525 -15.06 -16.16 8.94
CA PHE A 525 -14.14 -17.15 9.50
C PHE A 525 -12.85 -17.28 8.68
N GLY A 526 -12.96 -17.45 7.35
CA GLY A 526 -11.78 -17.49 6.48
C GLY A 526 -10.98 -16.18 6.51
N ALA A 527 -11.67 -15.04 6.58
CA ALA A 527 -11.04 -13.73 6.73
C ALA A 527 -10.34 -13.56 8.10
N LEU A 528 -10.89 -14.12 9.17
CA LEU A 528 -10.29 -14.10 10.51
C LEU A 528 -8.97 -14.88 10.54
N ILE A 529 -8.95 -16.10 9.99
CA ILE A 529 -7.73 -16.93 9.93
C ILE A 529 -6.61 -16.15 9.22
N LEU A 530 -6.94 -15.53 8.07
CA LEU A 530 -5.98 -14.74 7.32
C LEU A 530 -5.51 -13.50 8.10
N THR A 531 -6.42 -12.84 8.81
CA THR A 531 -6.11 -11.68 9.65
C THR A 531 -5.15 -12.03 10.78
N LEU A 532 -5.35 -13.15 11.47
CA LEU A 532 -4.47 -13.60 12.54
C LEU A 532 -3.03 -13.79 12.05
N ILE A 533 -2.87 -14.42 10.88
CA ILE A 533 -1.54 -14.62 10.27
C ILE A 533 -0.90 -13.30 9.86
N GLN A 534 -1.68 -12.37 9.30
CA GLN A 534 -1.19 -11.03 8.94
C GLN A 534 -0.75 -10.24 10.17
N VAL A 535 -1.50 -10.31 11.28
CA VAL A 535 -1.12 -9.66 12.54
C VAL A 535 0.20 -10.22 13.06
N VAL A 536 0.39 -11.54 13.06
CA VAL A 536 1.68 -12.14 13.46
C VAL A 536 2.81 -11.65 12.56
N ARG A 537 2.60 -11.58 11.24
CA ARG A 537 3.60 -11.08 10.29
C ARG A 537 3.96 -9.60 10.55
N ILE A 538 2.97 -8.76 10.82
CA ILE A 538 3.19 -7.34 11.17
C ILE A 538 3.99 -7.22 12.47
N ILE A 539 3.67 -8.04 13.48
CA ILE A 539 4.41 -8.07 14.75
C ILE A 539 5.86 -8.51 14.53
N LEU A 540 6.11 -9.55 13.73
CA LEU A 540 7.47 -10.01 13.41
C LEU A 540 8.28 -8.93 12.67
N GLU A 541 7.65 -8.18 11.76
CA GLU A 541 8.30 -7.07 11.06
C GLU A 541 8.65 -5.93 12.03
N TYR A 542 7.72 -5.58 12.92
CA TYR A 542 7.93 -4.57 13.94
C TYR A 542 9.04 -4.95 14.93
N LEU A 543 9.04 -6.20 15.43
CA LEU A 543 10.05 -6.69 16.36
C LEU A 543 11.44 -6.72 15.72
N ASP A 544 11.55 -7.16 14.46
CA ASP A 544 12.82 -7.16 13.74
C ASP A 544 13.36 -5.74 13.56
N HIS A 545 12.51 -4.78 13.17
CA HIS A 545 12.90 -3.39 13.05
C HIS A 545 13.36 -2.80 14.39
N LYS A 546 12.63 -3.07 15.48
CA LYS A 546 12.96 -2.53 16.80
C LYS A 546 14.20 -3.14 17.43
N THR A 547 14.47 -4.42 17.17
CA THR A 547 15.60 -5.15 17.77
C THR A 547 16.85 -5.15 16.88
N ARG A 548 16.80 -4.58 15.67
CA ARG A 548 17.86 -4.64 14.66
C ARG A 548 19.25 -4.23 15.15
N ALA A 549 19.32 -3.25 16.06
CA ALA A 549 20.58 -2.76 16.63
C ALA A 549 21.17 -3.68 17.73
N ALA A 550 20.35 -4.56 18.33
CA ALA A 550 20.73 -5.43 19.45
C ALA A 550 20.73 -6.93 19.08
N GLN A 551 20.53 -7.27 17.80
CA GLN A 551 20.42 -8.67 17.36
C GLN A 551 21.79 -9.35 17.20
N ASN A 552 21.97 -10.47 17.88
CA ASN A 552 23.05 -11.43 17.60
C ASN A 552 22.77 -12.20 16.28
N PRO A 553 23.79 -12.77 15.61
CA PRO A 553 23.62 -13.49 14.33
C PRO A 553 22.55 -14.59 14.36
N CYS A 554 22.46 -15.34 15.47
CA CYS A 554 21.43 -16.38 15.65
C CYS A 554 20.00 -15.80 15.69
N ALA A 555 19.79 -14.67 16.38
CA ALA A 555 18.48 -14.01 16.44
C ALA A 555 18.06 -13.48 15.06
N ARG A 556 19.01 -12.93 14.29
CA ARG A 556 18.77 -12.46 12.92
C ARG A 556 18.40 -13.62 11.97
N PHE A 557 19.06 -14.76 12.10
CA PHE A 557 18.71 -15.97 11.37
C PHE A 557 17.30 -16.47 11.72
N LEU A 558 16.96 -16.55 13.01
CA LEU A 558 15.63 -16.97 13.47
C LEU A 558 14.52 -16.03 12.97
N MET A 559 14.73 -14.72 13.06
CA MET A 559 13.76 -13.73 12.55
C MET A 559 13.55 -13.88 11.03
N CYS A 560 14.63 -14.12 10.26
CA CYS A 560 14.54 -14.40 8.84
C CYS A 560 13.70 -15.66 8.56
N CYS A 561 13.95 -16.75 9.30
CA CYS A 561 13.22 -18.01 9.17
C CYS A 561 11.72 -17.83 9.49
N LEU A 562 11.38 -17.21 10.63
CA LEU A 562 9.99 -16.96 11.02
C LEU A 562 9.25 -16.08 10.01
N LYS A 563 9.87 -14.99 9.53
CA LYS A 563 9.28 -14.13 8.49
C LYS A 563 9.00 -14.93 7.22
N CYS A 564 9.92 -15.80 6.79
CA CYS A 564 9.72 -16.67 5.63
C CYS A 564 8.57 -17.67 5.86
N CYS A 565 8.55 -18.39 7.00
CA CYS A 565 7.51 -19.36 7.33
C CYS A 565 6.11 -18.73 7.37
N PHE A 566 5.94 -17.59 8.03
CA PHE A 566 4.65 -16.91 8.10
C PHE A 566 4.23 -16.29 6.76
N TRP A 567 5.18 -15.87 5.93
CA TRP A 567 4.89 -15.46 4.55
C TRP A 567 4.38 -16.64 3.70
N CYS A 568 5.02 -17.81 3.82
CA CYS A 568 4.56 -19.05 3.17
C CYS A 568 3.18 -19.48 3.69
N LEU A 569 2.95 -19.40 5.00
CA LEU A 569 1.66 -19.72 5.62
C LEU A 569 0.54 -18.78 5.13
N GLU A 570 0.82 -17.47 5.04
CA GLU A 570 -0.14 -16.50 4.49
C GLU A 570 -0.53 -16.85 3.04
N LYS A 571 0.45 -17.25 2.21
CA LYS A 571 0.20 -17.66 0.83
C LYS A 571 -0.62 -18.94 0.76
N PHE A 572 -0.28 -19.93 1.58
CA PHE A 572 -1.02 -21.19 1.66
C PHE A 572 -2.47 -20.98 2.12
N ILE A 573 -2.70 -20.16 3.16
CA ILE A 573 -4.06 -19.87 3.64
C ILE A 573 -4.85 -19.05 2.61
N LYS A 574 -4.23 -18.11 1.88
CA LYS A 574 -4.89 -17.44 0.74
C LYS A 574 -5.34 -18.43 -0.33
N PHE A 575 -4.50 -19.41 -0.67
CA PHE A 575 -4.84 -20.48 -1.60
C PHE A 575 -5.99 -21.35 -1.07
N LEU A 576 -5.91 -21.80 0.18
CA LEU A 576 -6.96 -22.61 0.81
C LEU A 576 -8.31 -21.87 0.86
N ASN A 577 -8.31 -20.62 1.34
CA ASN A 577 -9.50 -19.77 1.44
C ASN A 577 -10.17 -19.60 0.07
N ARG A 578 -9.40 -19.25 -0.96
CA ARG A 578 -9.92 -19.04 -2.33
C ARG A 578 -10.67 -20.27 -2.83
N ASN A 579 -10.09 -21.46 -2.67
CA ASN A 579 -10.69 -22.72 -3.10
C ASN A 579 -11.87 -23.15 -2.21
N ALA A 580 -11.81 -22.88 -0.90
CA ALA A 580 -12.92 -23.10 0.01
C ALA A 580 -14.13 -22.24 -0.39
N TYR A 581 -13.93 -20.97 -0.74
CA TYR A 581 -15.01 -20.08 -1.17
C TYR A 581 -15.68 -20.53 -2.48
N ILE A 582 -14.96 -21.19 -3.38
CA ILE A 582 -15.54 -21.84 -4.57
C ILE A 582 -16.50 -22.95 -4.13
N MET A 583 -16.05 -23.84 -3.25
CA MET A 583 -16.90 -24.93 -2.73
C MET A 583 -18.10 -24.43 -1.93
N ILE A 584 -17.95 -23.36 -1.14
CA ILE A 584 -19.07 -22.69 -0.47
C ILE A 584 -20.05 -22.16 -1.52
N ALA A 585 -19.57 -21.49 -2.56
CA ALA A 585 -20.43 -20.94 -3.59
C ALA A 585 -21.23 -22.03 -4.35
N VAL A 586 -20.65 -23.21 -4.58
CA VAL A 586 -21.32 -24.35 -5.24
C VAL A 586 -22.30 -25.06 -4.29
N TYR A 587 -21.87 -25.42 -3.09
CA TYR A 587 -22.63 -26.33 -2.22
C TYR A 587 -23.35 -25.69 -1.04
N GLY A 588 -22.89 -24.51 -0.61
CA GLY A 588 -23.43 -23.83 0.57
C GLY A 588 -23.16 -24.55 1.88
N LYS A 589 -22.03 -25.27 1.98
CA LYS A 589 -21.54 -25.86 3.23
C LYS A 589 -20.70 -24.85 4.01
N ASN A 590 -20.42 -25.17 5.26
CA ASN A 590 -19.58 -24.34 6.13
C ASN A 590 -18.11 -24.35 5.68
N PHE A 591 -17.32 -23.42 6.21
CA PHE A 591 -15.96 -23.17 5.73
C PHE A 591 -15.05 -24.40 5.84
N CYS A 592 -15.00 -25.07 7.00
CA CYS A 592 -14.08 -26.18 7.21
C CYS A 592 -14.38 -27.38 6.30
N VAL A 593 -15.67 -27.72 6.11
CA VAL A 593 -16.06 -28.81 5.20
C VAL A 593 -15.71 -28.45 3.76
N SER A 594 -16.02 -27.22 3.34
CA SER A 594 -15.70 -26.75 1.99
C SER A 594 -14.19 -26.67 1.74
N ALA A 595 -13.40 -26.23 2.72
CA ALA A 595 -11.94 -26.18 2.63
C ALA A 595 -11.34 -27.58 2.52
N LYS A 596 -11.80 -28.53 3.35
CA LYS A 596 -11.38 -29.93 3.29
C LYS A 596 -11.68 -30.55 1.93
N ASN A 597 -12.92 -30.41 1.44
CA ASN A 597 -13.34 -30.99 0.17
C ASN A 597 -12.59 -30.36 -1.01
N ALA A 598 -12.39 -29.05 -1.00
CA ALA A 598 -11.59 -28.37 -2.01
C ALA A 598 -10.14 -28.87 -2.02
N PHE A 599 -9.51 -28.95 -0.84
CA PHE A 599 -8.12 -29.40 -0.72
C PHE A 599 -7.94 -30.84 -1.19
N MET A 600 -8.82 -31.75 -0.76
CA MET A 600 -8.80 -33.16 -1.19
C MET A 600 -8.95 -33.31 -2.71
N LEU A 601 -9.92 -32.60 -3.30
CA LEU A 601 -10.13 -32.60 -4.76
C LEU A 601 -8.90 -32.12 -5.54
N LEU A 602 -8.24 -31.08 -5.04
CA LEU A 602 -7.05 -30.50 -5.66
C LEU A 602 -5.82 -31.39 -5.49
N MET A 603 -5.60 -31.99 -4.30
CA MET A 603 -4.45 -32.87 -4.05
C MET A 603 -4.47 -34.11 -4.95
N ARG A 604 -5.65 -34.73 -5.17
CA ARG A 604 -5.81 -35.83 -6.13
C ARG A 604 -5.47 -35.45 -7.57
N ASN A 605 -5.43 -34.16 -7.88
CA ASN A 605 -5.15 -33.64 -9.21
C ASN A 605 -3.98 -32.64 -9.22
N ILE A 606 -3.05 -32.72 -8.26
CA ILE A 606 -2.06 -31.68 -7.96
C ILE A 606 -1.26 -31.23 -9.19
N VAL A 607 -0.85 -32.15 -10.07
CA VAL A 607 -0.10 -31.83 -11.29
C VAL A 607 -0.92 -30.93 -12.23
N ARG A 608 -2.23 -31.17 -12.36
CA ARG A 608 -3.12 -30.32 -13.18
C ARG A 608 -3.28 -28.94 -12.56
N VAL A 609 -3.40 -28.89 -11.24
CA VAL A 609 -3.53 -27.64 -10.46
C VAL A 609 -2.29 -26.77 -10.71
N VAL A 610 -1.10 -27.33 -10.49
CA VAL A 610 0.17 -26.60 -10.63
C VAL A 610 0.37 -26.09 -12.06
N VAL A 611 0.11 -26.92 -13.08
CA VAL A 611 0.26 -26.48 -14.48
C VAL A 611 -0.72 -25.36 -14.83
N LEU A 612 -1.99 -25.49 -14.42
CA LEU A 612 -2.99 -24.45 -14.69
C LEU A 612 -2.62 -23.12 -14.01
N ASP A 613 -2.25 -23.16 -12.74
CA ASP A 613 -1.84 -21.99 -11.96
C ASP A 613 -0.67 -21.27 -12.63
N LYS A 614 0.41 -22.01 -12.97
CA LYS A 614 1.60 -21.42 -13.61
C LYS A 614 1.34 -20.86 -15.00
N VAL A 615 0.57 -21.57 -15.83
CA VAL A 615 0.21 -21.06 -17.17
C VAL A 615 -0.66 -19.81 -17.06
N THR A 616 -1.64 -19.80 -16.15
CA THR A 616 -2.53 -18.64 -15.95
C THR A 616 -1.76 -17.44 -15.42
N ASP A 617 -0.92 -17.62 -14.40
CA ASP A 617 -0.08 -16.57 -13.82
C ASP A 617 0.86 -15.96 -14.87
N LEU A 618 1.50 -16.79 -15.69
CA LEU A 618 2.39 -16.34 -16.75
C LEU A 618 1.64 -15.45 -17.76
N LEU A 619 0.48 -15.92 -18.25
CA LEU A 619 -0.31 -15.18 -19.25
C LEU A 619 -0.84 -13.86 -18.69
N LEU A 620 -1.34 -13.87 -17.45
CA LEU A 620 -1.83 -12.66 -16.79
C LEU A 620 -0.68 -11.71 -16.42
N PHE A 621 0.52 -12.20 -16.15
CA PHE A 621 1.70 -11.37 -15.95
C PHE A 621 2.07 -10.60 -17.22
N PHE A 622 2.18 -11.29 -18.37
CA PHE A 622 2.46 -10.64 -19.65
C PHE A 622 1.36 -9.66 -20.05
N GLY A 623 0.09 -9.99 -19.81
CA GLY A 623 -0.99 -9.04 -20.04
C GLY A 623 -0.88 -7.78 -19.19
N LYS A 624 -0.48 -7.90 -17.90
CA LYS A 624 -0.27 -6.74 -17.02
C LYS A 624 0.90 -5.91 -17.53
N LEU A 625 1.99 -6.56 -17.91
CA LEU A 625 3.17 -5.90 -18.46
C LEU A 625 2.84 -5.14 -19.76
N LEU A 626 2.04 -5.72 -20.65
CA LEU A 626 1.59 -5.07 -21.88
C LEU A 626 0.70 -3.86 -21.59
N VAL A 627 -0.30 -3.99 -20.70
CA VAL A 627 -1.20 -2.88 -20.36
C VAL A 627 -0.43 -1.75 -19.67
N VAL A 628 0.30 -2.07 -18.60
CA VAL A 628 1.00 -1.07 -17.77
C VAL A 628 2.17 -0.46 -18.54
N GLY A 629 2.94 -1.29 -19.25
CA GLY A 629 4.05 -0.84 -20.09
C GLY A 629 3.56 0.01 -21.27
N GLY A 630 2.53 -0.43 -21.99
CA GLY A 630 1.97 0.31 -23.12
C GLY A 630 1.42 1.68 -22.72
N VAL A 631 0.59 1.72 -21.67
CA VAL A 631 0.04 2.98 -21.15
C VAL A 631 1.13 3.85 -20.53
N GLY A 632 2.11 3.26 -19.83
CA GLY A 632 3.24 3.98 -19.25
C GLY A 632 4.14 4.63 -20.30
N VAL A 633 4.43 3.94 -21.41
CA VAL A 633 5.20 4.49 -22.54
C VAL A 633 4.43 5.63 -23.20
N LEU A 634 3.13 5.47 -23.43
CA LEU A 634 2.28 6.53 -23.98
C LEU A 634 2.24 7.76 -23.05
N ALA A 635 2.08 7.53 -21.74
CA ALA A 635 2.11 8.60 -20.73
C ALA A 635 3.47 9.30 -20.71
N PHE A 636 4.58 8.56 -20.81
CA PHE A 636 5.92 9.12 -20.89
C PHE A 636 6.07 10.05 -22.09
N PHE A 637 5.72 9.61 -23.29
CA PHE A 637 5.82 10.45 -24.49
C PHE A 637 4.88 11.67 -24.45
N PHE A 638 3.72 11.54 -23.81
CA PHE A 638 2.77 12.64 -23.64
C PHE A 638 3.28 13.68 -22.63
N PHE A 639 3.58 13.28 -21.39
CA PHE A 639 4.01 14.20 -20.32
C PHE A 639 5.44 14.74 -20.50
N SER A 640 6.29 14.07 -21.29
CA SER A 640 7.60 14.62 -21.72
C SER A 640 7.51 15.59 -22.90
N GLY A 641 6.31 15.79 -23.47
CA GLY A 641 6.08 16.81 -24.51
C GLY A 641 6.54 16.39 -25.90
N ARG A 642 6.85 15.11 -26.09
CA ARG A 642 7.23 14.51 -27.38
C ARG A 642 6.01 14.35 -28.29
N ILE A 643 4.82 14.13 -27.72
CA ILE A 643 3.53 14.10 -28.43
C ILE A 643 2.76 15.37 -28.08
N ARG A 644 2.52 16.24 -29.06
CA ARG A 644 1.69 17.45 -28.90
C ARG A 644 0.32 17.19 -29.52
N LEU A 645 -0.74 17.24 -28.71
CA LEU A 645 -2.11 17.14 -29.22
C LEU A 645 -2.53 18.51 -29.79
N PRO A 646 -2.94 18.58 -31.07
CA PRO A 646 -3.37 19.84 -31.66
C PRO A 646 -4.64 20.34 -30.96
N GLY A 647 -4.61 21.58 -30.45
CA GLY A 647 -5.76 22.23 -29.80
C GLY A 647 -5.86 22.06 -28.28
N SER A 648 -4.91 21.41 -27.60
CA SER A 648 -4.88 21.38 -26.12
C SER A 648 -4.02 22.51 -25.54
N ASN A 649 -4.50 23.16 -24.47
CA ASN A 649 -3.75 24.18 -23.72
C ASN A 649 -2.63 23.58 -22.84
N PHE A 650 -2.38 22.28 -22.92
CA PHE A 650 -1.44 21.58 -22.06
C PHE A 650 -0.01 21.69 -22.60
N ARG A 651 0.87 22.35 -21.84
CA ARG A 651 2.30 22.51 -22.13
C ARG A 651 3.10 21.88 -21.00
N THR A 652 4.14 21.12 -21.33
CA THR A 652 5.01 20.45 -20.35
C THR A 652 5.76 21.40 -19.43
N GLU A 653 5.98 22.64 -19.88
CA GLU A 653 6.57 23.72 -19.08
C GLU A 653 5.70 24.12 -17.88
N MET A 654 4.44 23.66 -17.81
CA MET A 654 3.55 23.88 -16.65
C MET A 654 3.67 22.80 -15.56
N LEU A 655 4.53 21.78 -15.73
CA LEU A 655 4.76 20.76 -14.72
C LEU A 655 6.14 20.95 -14.07
N ASN A 656 6.17 21.00 -12.75
CA ASN A 656 7.38 20.98 -11.95
C ASN A 656 8.08 19.62 -12.06
N TYR A 657 7.31 18.53 -12.01
CA TYR A 657 7.77 17.15 -12.08
C TYR A 657 6.92 16.32 -13.06
N TYR A 658 7.28 16.35 -14.35
CA TYR A 658 6.56 15.60 -15.39
C TYR A 658 6.46 14.08 -15.13
N TRP A 659 7.36 13.52 -14.31
CA TRP A 659 7.36 12.11 -13.93
C TRP A 659 6.29 11.74 -12.90
N MET A 660 5.76 12.70 -12.13
CA MET A 660 4.74 12.44 -11.12
C MET A 660 3.41 11.97 -11.73
N PRO A 661 2.82 12.66 -12.72
CA PRO A 661 1.66 12.15 -13.46
C PRO A 661 1.91 10.77 -14.09
N ILE A 662 3.12 10.53 -14.62
CA ILE A 662 3.49 9.23 -15.21
C ILE A 662 3.43 8.12 -14.17
N ILE A 663 4.00 8.33 -12.98
CA ILE A 663 3.95 7.34 -11.90
C ILE A 663 2.49 7.05 -11.51
N VAL A 664 1.65 8.09 -11.37
CA VAL A 664 0.24 7.89 -11.04
C VAL A 664 -0.49 7.10 -12.12
N VAL A 665 -0.23 7.39 -13.40
CA VAL A 665 -0.81 6.64 -14.52
C VAL A 665 -0.33 5.18 -14.51
N VAL A 666 0.96 4.93 -14.30
CA VAL A 666 1.52 3.57 -14.24
C VAL A 666 0.95 2.77 -13.06
N VAL A 667 0.90 3.37 -11.87
CA VAL A 667 0.35 2.74 -10.67
C VAL A 667 -1.15 2.51 -10.84
N GLY A 668 -1.89 3.50 -11.33
CA GLY A 668 -3.32 3.37 -11.59
C GLY A 668 -3.64 2.33 -12.66
N ALA A 669 -2.88 2.29 -13.75
CA ALA A 669 -3.00 1.27 -14.79
C ALA A 669 -2.70 -0.14 -14.23
N TYR A 670 -1.71 -0.27 -13.34
CA TYR A 670 -1.42 -1.52 -12.65
C TYR A 670 -2.59 -1.97 -11.77
N LEU A 671 -3.19 -1.06 -10.99
CA LEU A 671 -4.34 -1.37 -10.15
C LEU A 671 -5.56 -1.80 -10.97
N ILE A 672 -5.83 -1.11 -12.08
CA ILE A 672 -6.90 -1.46 -13.03
C ILE A 672 -6.63 -2.85 -13.62
N ALA A 673 -5.46 -3.06 -14.24
CA ALA A 673 -5.11 -4.35 -14.84
C ALA A 673 -5.17 -5.49 -13.81
N HIS A 674 -4.69 -5.25 -12.59
CA HIS A 674 -4.77 -6.20 -11.48
C HIS A 674 -6.22 -6.55 -11.12
N GLY A 675 -7.11 -5.55 -11.02
CA GLY A 675 -8.52 -5.76 -10.72
C GLY A 675 -9.22 -6.62 -11.77
N PHE A 676 -9.08 -6.27 -13.05
CA PHE A 676 -9.67 -7.03 -14.18
C PHE A 676 -9.13 -8.46 -14.22
N PHE A 677 -7.82 -8.64 -14.07
CA PHE A 677 -7.20 -9.96 -14.19
C PHE A 677 -7.46 -10.84 -12.97
N SER A 678 -7.71 -10.25 -11.80
CA SER A 678 -8.18 -10.97 -10.62
C SER A 678 -9.53 -11.65 -10.86
N VAL A 679 -10.46 -10.98 -11.57
CA VAL A 679 -11.76 -11.59 -11.93
C VAL A 679 -11.56 -12.77 -12.86
N TYR A 680 -10.71 -12.60 -13.87
CA TYR A 680 -10.37 -13.65 -14.81
C TYR A 680 -9.72 -14.85 -14.12
N ASN A 681 -8.76 -14.60 -13.22
CA ASN A 681 -8.15 -15.65 -12.42
C ASN A 681 -9.21 -16.41 -11.62
N MET A 682 -10.14 -15.69 -10.96
CA MET A 682 -11.24 -16.33 -10.21
C MET A 682 -12.15 -17.20 -11.11
N CYS A 683 -12.38 -16.78 -12.36
CA CYS A 683 -13.09 -17.59 -13.35
C CYS A 683 -12.33 -18.89 -13.64
N VAL A 684 -11.04 -18.81 -13.95
CA VAL A 684 -10.20 -19.97 -14.29
C VAL A 684 -10.23 -21.01 -13.16
N ASP A 685 -9.98 -20.60 -11.93
CA ASP A 685 -10.01 -21.50 -10.77
C ASP A 685 -11.38 -22.14 -10.57
N THR A 686 -12.45 -21.34 -10.69
CA THR A 686 -13.82 -21.85 -10.50
C THR A 686 -14.18 -22.89 -11.56
N LEU A 687 -13.92 -22.60 -12.84
CA LEU A 687 -14.20 -23.55 -13.92
C LEU A 687 -13.32 -24.80 -13.81
N PHE A 688 -12.07 -24.64 -13.37
CA PHE A 688 -11.18 -25.78 -13.17
C PHE A 688 -11.66 -26.70 -12.05
N LEU A 689 -12.07 -26.14 -10.91
CA LEU A 689 -12.57 -26.93 -9.80
C LEU A 689 -13.88 -27.64 -10.16
N CYS A 690 -14.80 -26.95 -10.87
CA CYS A 690 -15.99 -27.59 -11.43
C CYS A 690 -15.65 -28.67 -12.45
N PHE A 691 -14.59 -28.49 -13.25
CA PHE A 691 -14.11 -29.47 -14.21
C PHE A 691 -13.54 -30.73 -13.55
N LEU A 692 -12.74 -30.59 -12.49
CA LEU A 692 -12.25 -31.73 -11.74
C LEU A 692 -13.41 -32.55 -11.16
N GLU A 693 -14.41 -31.85 -10.64
CA GLU A 693 -15.60 -32.48 -10.10
C GLU A 693 -16.46 -33.15 -11.17
N ASP A 694 -16.64 -32.52 -12.34
CA ASP A 694 -17.31 -33.09 -13.50
C ASP A 694 -16.64 -34.39 -13.97
N LEU A 695 -15.32 -34.50 -13.86
CA LEU A 695 -14.58 -35.72 -14.17
C LEU A 695 -14.81 -36.86 -13.18
N GLU A 696 -15.10 -36.55 -11.91
CA GLU A 696 -15.36 -37.56 -10.88
C GLU A 696 -16.83 -38.01 -10.91
N ARG A 697 -17.77 -37.08 -11.15
CA ARG A 697 -19.21 -37.36 -11.11
C ARG A 697 -19.75 -38.00 -12.38
N HIS A 698 -19.21 -37.63 -13.55
CA HIS A 698 -19.78 -38.01 -14.83
C HIS A 698 -18.89 -38.99 -15.59
N ASP A 699 -19.53 -39.90 -16.33
CA ASP A 699 -18.86 -40.92 -17.13
C ASP A 699 -19.13 -40.76 -18.65
N GLY A 700 -20.01 -39.84 -19.04
CA GLY A 700 -20.41 -39.58 -20.43
C GLY A 700 -21.54 -40.48 -20.93
N THR A 701 -22.18 -41.26 -20.06
CA THR A 701 -23.43 -41.96 -20.39
C THR A 701 -24.60 -40.97 -20.52
N MET A 702 -25.73 -41.43 -21.08
CA MET A 702 -26.93 -40.59 -21.16
C MET A 702 -27.48 -40.20 -19.79
N GLN A 703 -27.23 -41.03 -18.78
CA GLN A 703 -27.64 -40.75 -17.39
C GLN A 703 -26.67 -39.75 -16.74
N LYS A 704 -25.36 -39.85 -17.03
CA LYS A 704 -24.32 -39.01 -16.43
C LYS A 704 -23.46 -38.30 -17.51
N PRO A 705 -24.03 -37.36 -18.28
CA PRO A 705 -23.29 -36.65 -19.33
C PRO A 705 -22.30 -35.65 -18.73
N TYR A 706 -21.16 -35.45 -19.40
CA TYR A 706 -20.21 -34.39 -19.03
C TYR A 706 -20.76 -33.00 -19.37
N TYR A 707 -20.50 -32.03 -18.50
CA TYR A 707 -20.82 -30.60 -18.71
C TYR A 707 -19.68 -29.81 -19.37
N MET A 708 -18.47 -30.33 -19.33
CA MET A 708 -17.29 -29.71 -19.94
C MET A 708 -17.41 -29.50 -21.45
N SER A 709 -16.63 -28.57 -22.00
CA SER A 709 -16.71 -28.22 -23.42
C SER A 709 -16.27 -29.36 -24.35
N LYS A 710 -16.76 -29.33 -25.61
CA LYS A 710 -16.37 -30.30 -26.65
C LYS A 710 -14.86 -30.35 -26.89
N ASN A 711 -14.18 -29.20 -26.75
CA ASN A 711 -12.72 -29.13 -26.90
C ASN A 711 -12.03 -29.91 -25.77
N LEU A 712 -12.48 -29.73 -24.53
CA LEU A 712 -11.92 -30.41 -23.36
C LEU A 712 -12.16 -31.92 -23.42
N MET A 713 -13.36 -32.33 -23.82
CA MET A 713 -13.71 -33.74 -24.11
C MET A 713 -12.76 -34.34 -25.16
N LYS A 714 -12.48 -33.63 -26.26
CA LYS A 714 -11.57 -34.08 -27.31
C LYS A 714 -10.14 -34.27 -26.77
N ILE A 715 -9.63 -33.34 -25.97
CA ILE A 715 -8.27 -33.40 -25.39
C ILE A 715 -8.14 -34.61 -24.43
N LEU A 716 -9.18 -34.89 -23.65
CA LEU A 716 -9.22 -36.04 -22.73
C LEU A 716 -9.63 -37.36 -23.38
N ASN A 717 -9.95 -37.35 -24.68
CA ASN A 717 -10.51 -38.49 -25.40
C ASN A 717 -11.77 -39.07 -24.71
N LYS A 718 -12.64 -38.19 -24.22
CA LYS A 718 -13.95 -38.47 -23.62
C LYS A 718 -15.06 -37.99 -24.57
N LYS A 719 -16.26 -38.57 -24.48
CA LYS A 719 -17.43 -38.14 -25.27
C LYS A 719 -18.74 -38.45 -24.54
N ASN A 720 -19.74 -37.58 -24.71
CA ASN A 720 -21.11 -37.88 -24.33
C ASN A 720 -21.73 -38.85 -25.34
N LYS A 721 -22.24 -39.98 -24.86
CA LYS A 721 -22.90 -41.00 -25.69
C LYS A 721 -24.28 -40.48 -26.12
N GLY A 722 -24.51 -40.38 -27.42
CA GLY A 722 -25.83 -40.08 -27.96
C GLY A 722 -26.79 -41.26 -27.81
N PRO A 723 -28.11 -41.06 -28.02
CA PRO A 723 -29.07 -42.15 -28.04
C PRO A 723 -28.65 -43.18 -29.08
N LYS A 724 -28.61 -44.47 -28.68
CA LYS A 724 -28.44 -45.57 -29.64
C LYS A 724 -29.60 -45.47 -30.62
N LYS A 725 -29.36 -44.99 -31.85
CA LYS A 725 -30.26 -45.27 -32.96
C LYS A 725 -30.30 -46.80 -33.06
N GLY A 726 -31.43 -47.38 -32.67
CA GLY A 726 -31.68 -48.78 -32.94
C GLY A 726 -31.42 -49.00 -34.43
N LYS A 727 -30.49 -49.89 -34.75
CA LYS A 727 -30.55 -50.53 -36.06
C LYS A 727 -31.87 -51.28 -36.05
N GLY A 728 -32.90 -50.68 -36.64
CA GLY A 728 -34.07 -51.44 -37.06
C GLY A 728 -33.54 -52.59 -37.90
N LYS A 729 -33.66 -53.80 -37.37
CA LYS A 729 -33.76 -54.98 -38.20
C LYS A 729 -35.21 -54.95 -38.66
N ASP A 730 -35.43 -54.40 -39.85
CA ASP A 730 -36.57 -54.75 -40.71
C ASP A 730 -35.98 -54.98 -42.11
#